data_AF-A0A1X9T3A7-F1
#
_entry.id   AF-A0A1X9T3A7-F1
#
_cell.length_a   1.000
_cell.length_b   1.000
_cell.length_c   1.000
_cell.angle_alpha   90.00
_cell.angle_beta   90.00
_cell.angle_gamma   90.00
#
_symmetry.space_group_name_H-M   'P 1'
#
loop_
_entity.id
_entity.type
_entity.pdbx_description
1 polymer ?
#
loop_
_entity_poly.entity_id
_entity_poly.type
_entity_poly.pdbx_seq_one_letter_code
_entity_poly.pdbx_strand_id
1 'polypeptide(L)'
;MKINSSINLNITSNQSNFSFMQNVSNVFEYNPNQAIKMQRDPNQASYFYGDMPTFLVPHDAQKSLIKLDNKDYISYFKTTLHYVVDEETYKNLTSKLNSSTLNYLLFKEGNLDLNTQVIDEKQIFKIMIDDMIIEQTQNILGVTSRHHYSMYSFGNDARLNYSYANKFSPDAGNYKADNYSNQNPLIPNSYYLNSYANSNLIDTKFGKAELFLDLADNNDKLGVGTFSSNSQLFRFDSDGNGFVDKNDDYFDKLKIRAYDKDGNEIIKKLSEVVDSIDLKDFIDSKSNAIKKLEARKDNYGTIEGYENALESLKDYNPYSIFKPEVRYESLSQNDLNELSKLADKDGWIDVASLQGIDLAYAKQGVDGNYRLEELSGRYPVNTTNFGAKNVYDPTTKKVSWRDNDKNSYQNQQYTRFINLYNDYMSELKNRDNYMKDLDDEAKLKYQDVKSSVMLSIEREFTSATGLKFSLENLQKVKDSFEQDRANTANMLKDTDILTAIRINKNGTFTLKFNSGREINVNELYKDSGKAFDIELNLNAKFMNEIELNQNLDLVVSLAKVKDEITGDIQTKPLKELGVEIIKKLSNNKFILQTNDNRSIIIDQLYTKLNDKEKDQNSNKNQIDDKEKFYPKPLKIWA
;
A
#
# COMPACT_ATOMS: atom_id res chain seq x y z
N MET A 1 -51.21 56.96 34.09
CA MET A 1 -50.03 57.71 34.59
C MET A 1 -49.45 56.91 35.75
N LYS A 2 -48.13 56.63 35.74
CA LYS A 2 -47.40 55.41 36.22
C LYS A 2 -47.22 54.38 35.09
N ILE A 3 -46.07 53.73 34.83
CA ILE A 3 -44.70 53.70 35.41
C ILE A 3 -43.68 53.29 34.28
N ASN A 4 -42.45 53.77 34.45
CA ASN A 4 -41.12 53.47 33.85
C ASN A 4 -40.85 52.09 33.20
N SER A 5 -39.93 52.03 32.21
CA SER A 5 -38.46 51.81 32.42
C SER A 5 -37.70 51.38 31.14
N SER A 6 -36.55 52.04 30.89
CA SER A 6 -35.27 51.60 30.27
C SER A 6 -35.19 50.81 28.93
N ILE A 7 -34.65 51.47 27.89
CA ILE A 7 -33.31 51.26 27.23
C ILE A 7 -32.84 49.77 27.06
N ASN A 8 -32.44 49.21 25.90
CA ASN A 8 -31.43 49.66 24.91
C ASN A 8 -31.43 48.82 23.58
N LEU A 9 -30.97 49.47 22.50
CA LEU A 9 -30.29 48.96 21.28
C LEU A 9 -30.86 47.75 20.50
N ASN A 10 -31.29 48.00 19.25
CA ASN A 10 -31.00 47.05 18.16
C ASN A 10 -30.80 47.74 16.80
N ILE A 11 -29.77 47.26 16.13
CA ILE A 11 -29.07 47.83 14.98
C ILE A 11 -29.91 47.69 13.70
N THR A 12 -29.83 48.72 12.87
CA THR A 12 -30.49 48.93 11.57
C THR A 12 -30.35 47.76 10.59
N SER A 13 -31.48 47.22 10.11
CA SER A 13 -31.58 46.42 8.88
C SER A 13 -32.24 47.24 7.78
N ASN A 14 -31.49 47.66 6.75
CA ASN A 14 -32.04 48.27 5.55
C ASN A 14 -32.31 47.18 4.50
N GLN A 15 -33.59 46.99 4.19
CA GLN A 15 -34.08 46.29 3.00
C GLN A 15 -33.64 47.05 1.74
N SER A 16 -33.16 46.33 0.72
CA SER A 16 -33.08 46.87 -0.64
C SER A 16 -33.39 45.80 -1.69
N ASN A 17 -34.56 46.00 -2.32
CA ASN A 17 -34.95 45.76 -3.71
C ASN A 17 -34.41 44.51 -4.44
N PHE A 18 -35.25 43.47 -4.49
CA PHE A 18 -35.22 42.45 -5.54
C PHE A 18 -35.60 43.06 -6.89
N SER A 19 -34.66 43.05 -7.84
CA SER A 19 -34.92 43.27 -9.27
C SER A 19 -34.94 41.91 -9.96
N PHE A 20 -36.07 41.51 -10.53
CA PHE A 20 -36.16 40.34 -11.41
C PHE A 20 -35.34 40.61 -12.68
N MET A 21 -34.24 39.88 -12.90
CA MET A 21 -33.57 39.85 -14.20
C MET A 21 -34.24 38.81 -15.11
N GLN A 22 -34.61 39.24 -16.31
CA GLN A 22 -35.10 38.38 -17.39
C GLN A 22 -34.04 37.34 -17.79
N ASN A 23 -34.50 36.10 -18.04
CA ASN A 23 -33.74 35.08 -18.74
C ASN A 23 -33.32 35.60 -20.13
N VAL A 24 -32.04 35.94 -20.30
CA VAL A 24 -31.45 36.18 -21.62
C VAL A 24 -30.57 34.99 -21.95
N SER A 25 -31.09 34.07 -22.76
CA SER A 25 -30.30 32.97 -23.34
C SER A 25 -29.41 33.55 -24.45
N ASN A 26 -28.26 34.12 -24.08
CA ASN A 26 -27.31 34.62 -25.06
C ASN A 26 -26.51 33.42 -25.61
N VAL A 27 -26.79 33.05 -26.85
CA VAL A 27 -25.92 32.17 -27.65
C VAL A 27 -24.76 33.01 -28.14
N PHE A 28 -23.53 32.62 -27.82
CA PHE A 28 -22.32 33.34 -28.25
C PHE A 28 -21.69 32.63 -29.45
N GLU A 29 -21.57 33.32 -30.58
CA GLU A 29 -20.80 32.82 -31.72
C GLU A 29 -19.31 32.98 -31.43
N TYR A 30 -18.56 31.89 -31.52
CA TYR A 30 -17.14 31.86 -31.16
C TYR A 30 -16.28 31.48 -32.37
N ASN A 31 -15.23 32.27 -32.61
CA ASN A 31 -14.21 31.99 -33.61
C ASN A 31 -13.07 31.15 -32.99
N PRO A 32 -12.82 29.92 -33.45
CA PRO A 32 -11.81 29.03 -32.86
C PRO A 32 -10.37 29.54 -33.02
N ASN A 33 -10.12 30.50 -33.92
CA ASN A 33 -8.79 31.03 -34.22
C ASN A 33 -8.44 32.32 -33.46
N GLN A 34 -9.29 32.77 -32.53
CA GLN A 34 -9.09 33.98 -31.73
C GLN A 34 -9.29 33.72 -30.23
N ALA A 35 -8.51 34.38 -29.38
CA ALA A 35 -8.64 34.25 -27.93
C ALA A 35 -9.99 34.80 -27.44
N ILE A 36 -10.69 34.09 -26.55
CA ILE A 36 -12.03 34.48 -26.03
C ILE A 36 -12.02 35.87 -25.38
N LYS A 37 -10.93 36.28 -24.73
CA LYS A 37 -10.78 37.64 -24.16
C LYS A 37 -10.95 38.74 -25.20
N MET A 38 -10.67 38.45 -26.48
CA MET A 38 -10.82 39.40 -27.58
C MET A 38 -12.20 39.36 -28.24
N GLN A 39 -13.01 38.33 -27.94
CA GLN A 39 -14.32 38.10 -28.53
C GLN A 39 -15.50 38.46 -27.59
N ARG A 40 -15.23 38.78 -26.32
CA ARG A 40 -16.25 39.14 -25.32
C ARG A 40 -16.24 40.63 -24.99
N ASP A 41 -17.42 41.20 -24.77
CA ASP A 41 -17.57 42.54 -24.20
C ASP A 41 -16.94 42.56 -22.79
N PRO A 42 -16.03 43.51 -22.49
CA PRO A 42 -15.45 43.69 -21.16
C PRO A 42 -16.49 43.77 -20.03
N ASN A 43 -17.70 44.26 -20.32
CA ASN A 43 -18.79 44.37 -19.35
C ASN A 43 -19.52 43.03 -19.10
N GLN A 44 -19.39 42.05 -19.99
CA GLN A 44 -19.87 40.67 -19.77
C GLN A 44 -18.81 39.79 -19.11
N ALA A 45 -17.53 40.19 -19.15
CA ALA A 45 -16.50 39.59 -18.32
C ALA A 45 -16.76 39.84 -16.82
N SER A 46 -17.49 40.90 -16.49
CA SER A 46 -17.77 41.37 -15.12
C SER A 46 -18.71 40.48 -14.29
N TYR A 47 -19.60 39.71 -14.93
CA TYR A 47 -20.50 38.79 -14.20
C TYR A 47 -19.80 37.55 -13.64
N PHE A 48 -18.51 37.37 -13.95
CA PHE A 48 -17.68 36.27 -13.49
C PHE A 48 -16.69 36.67 -12.39
N TYR A 49 -16.74 37.93 -11.91
CA TYR A 49 -15.93 38.43 -10.81
C TYR A 49 -16.76 39.38 -9.92
N GLY A 50 -17.32 38.83 -8.83
CA GLY A 50 -17.96 39.63 -7.77
C GLY A 50 -19.14 38.91 -7.10
N ASP A 51 -19.01 38.69 -5.79
CA ASP A 51 -20.03 38.24 -4.82
C ASP A 51 -20.63 36.83 -4.97
N MET A 52 -19.86 35.83 -4.52
CA MET A 52 -20.38 34.52 -4.16
C MET A 52 -20.83 34.46 -2.68
N PRO A 53 -22.12 34.14 -2.45
CA PRO A 53 -22.48 33.31 -1.32
C PRO A 53 -23.44 32.20 -1.77
N THR A 54 -22.99 30.95 -1.72
CA THR A 54 -23.68 29.78 -1.17
C THR A 54 -23.01 28.52 -1.70
N PHE A 55 -22.80 27.58 -0.80
CA PHE A 55 -22.17 26.28 -1.04
C PHE A 55 -23.15 25.37 -1.78
N LEU A 56 -23.40 25.69 -3.04
CA LEU A 56 -24.19 24.99 -4.03
C LEU A 56 -23.76 25.72 -5.30
N VAL A 57 -22.98 25.12 -6.19
CA VAL A 57 -23.11 25.54 -7.60
C VAL A 57 -24.46 24.96 -7.98
N PRO A 58 -25.57 25.73 -7.97
CA PRO A 58 -26.82 25.19 -8.49
C PRO A 58 -26.52 24.89 -9.96
N HIS A 59 -27.24 23.94 -10.53
CA HIS A 59 -27.14 23.47 -11.92
C HIS A 59 -27.14 24.55 -13.03
N ASP A 60 -27.21 25.84 -12.65
CA ASP A 60 -27.52 27.01 -13.43
C ASP A 60 -26.47 28.13 -13.29
N ALA A 61 -25.20 27.84 -12.96
CA ALA A 61 -24.10 28.76 -13.25
C ALA A 61 -23.91 28.86 -14.77
N GLN A 62 -24.87 29.54 -15.40
CA GLN A 62 -25.06 29.92 -16.79
C GLN A 62 -24.40 28.97 -17.81
N LYS A 63 -25.18 27.96 -18.24
CA LYS A 63 -24.98 27.27 -19.54
C LYS A 63 -24.89 28.33 -20.64
N SER A 64 -23.70 28.83 -20.90
CA SER A 64 -23.45 29.68 -22.05
C SER A 64 -23.32 28.74 -23.24
N LEU A 65 -24.35 28.72 -24.08
CA LEU A 65 -24.31 28.03 -25.36
C LEU A 65 -23.30 28.77 -26.24
N ILE A 66 -22.23 28.09 -26.61
CA ILE A 66 -21.26 28.58 -27.59
C ILE A 66 -21.53 27.88 -28.91
N LYS A 67 -21.56 28.65 -29.99
CA LYS A 67 -21.58 28.11 -31.34
C LYS A 67 -20.17 27.94 -31.88
N LEU A 68 -19.84 26.71 -32.25
CA LEU A 68 -18.64 26.33 -32.98
C LEU A 68 -19.08 25.60 -34.25
N ASP A 69 -18.62 26.06 -35.41
CA ASP A 69 -18.98 25.49 -36.72
C ASP A 69 -20.49 25.24 -36.91
N ASN A 70 -21.31 26.22 -36.50
CA ASN A 70 -22.78 26.17 -36.52
C ASN A 70 -23.44 25.08 -35.65
N LYS A 71 -22.71 24.48 -34.70
CA LYS A 71 -23.24 23.56 -33.70
C LYS A 71 -23.20 24.20 -32.32
N ASP A 72 -24.20 23.89 -31.50
CA ASP A 72 -24.33 24.39 -30.13
C ASP A 72 -23.55 23.51 -29.14
N TYR A 73 -22.76 24.15 -28.28
CA TYR A 73 -21.97 23.51 -27.24
C TYR A 73 -22.20 24.14 -25.88
N ILE A 74 -22.10 23.33 -24.82
CA ILE A 74 -22.12 23.73 -23.42
C ILE A 74 -20.68 23.98 -22.97
N SER A 75 -20.46 25.15 -22.37
CA SER A 75 -19.11 25.62 -22.03
C SER A 75 -18.79 25.50 -20.56
N TYR A 76 -17.53 25.14 -20.26
CA TYR A 76 -16.97 25.06 -18.91
C TYR A 76 -15.72 25.95 -18.79
N PHE A 77 -15.74 26.90 -17.84
CA PHE A 77 -14.72 27.96 -17.73
C PHE A 77 -13.78 27.83 -16.52
N LYS A 78 -12.46 27.72 -16.76
CA LYS A 78 -11.43 27.91 -15.72
C LYS A 78 -10.49 29.05 -16.12
N THR A 79 -10.89 30.28 -15.83
CA THR A 79 -10.06 31.51 -15.90
C THR A 79 -9.55 31.94 -17.29
N THR A 80 -8.80 31.10 -18.03
CA THR A 80 -8.22 31.39 -19.36
C THR A 80 -8.17 30.18 -20.31
N LEU A 81 -8.45 28.96 -19.83
CA LEU A 81 -8.48 27.70 -20.59
C LEU A 81 -9.89 27.08 -20.51
N HIS A 82 -10.36 26.45 -21.60
CA HIS A 82 -11.79 26.17 -21.78
C HIS A 82 -12.07 24.83 -22.47
N TYR A 83 -12.98 24.04 -21.90
CA TYR A 83 -13.61 22.89 -22.56
C TYR A 83 -15.04 23.24 -22.99
N VAL A 84 -15.43 22.70 -24.14
CA VAL A 84 -16.82 22.71 -24.59
C VAL A 84 -17.26 21.29 -24.93
N VAL A 85 -18.48 20.93 -24.54
CA VAL A 85 -19.11 19.64 -24.85
C VAL A 85 -20.41 19.88 -25.60
N ASP A 86 -20.78 19.04 -26.56
CA ASP A 86 -22.09 19.16 -27.19
C ASP A 86 -23.21 18.72 -26.22
N GLU A 87 -24.46 19.01 -26.58
CA GLU A 87 -25.62 18.71 -25.73
C GLU A 87 -25.83 17.21 -25.49
N GLU A 88 -25.55 16.36 -26.49
CA GLU A 88 -25.69 14.91 -26.38
C GLU A 88 -24.63 14.34 -25.44
N THR A 89 -23.37 14.76 -25.62
CA THR A 89 -22.26 14.44 -24.72
C THR A 89 -22.56 14.86 -23.28
N TYR A 90 -23.07 16.08 -23.07
CA TYR A 90 -23.45 16.56 -21.74
C TYR A 90 -24.55 15.72 -21.09
N LYS A 91 -25.60 15.38 -21.83
CA LYS A 91 -26.70 14.53 -21.33
C LYS A 91 -26.19 13.14 -20.95
N ASN A 92 -25.33 12.56 -21.79
CA ASN A 92 -24.73 11.26 -21.52
C ASN A 92 -23.86 11.31 -20.26
N LEU A 93 -22.96 12.30 -20.14
CA LEU A 93 -22.10 12.47 -18.97
C LEU A 93 -22.90 12.69 -17.68
N THR A 94 -23.93 13.53 -17.69
CA THR A 94 -24.76 13.80 -16.50
C THR A 94 -25.68 12.64 -16.12
N SER A 95 -25.96 11.71 -17.04
CA SER A 95 -26.68 10.47 -16.72
C SER A 95 -25.80 9.44 -15.98
N LYS A 96 -24.47 9.54 -16.14
CA LYS A 96 -23.50 8.58 -15.60
C LYS A 96 -22.71 9.15 -14.42
N LEU A 97 -22.49 10.45 -14.39
CA LEU A 97 -21.66 11.14 -13.40
C LEU A 97 -22.49 12.13 -12.60
N ASN A 98 -22.29 12.14 -11.28
CA ASN A 98 -22.84 13.21 -10.46
C ASN A 98 -22.17 14.56 -10.79
N SER A 99 -22.89 15.65 -10.52
CA SER A 99 -22.51 17.01 -10.92
C SER A 99 -21.17 17.46 -10.34
N SER A 100 -20.81 17.01 -9.13
CA SER A 100 -19.50 17.30 -8.52
C SER A 100 -18.35 16.67 -9.29
N THR A 101 -18.54 15.46 -9.80
CA THR A 101 -17.53 14.71 -10.56
C THR A 101 -17.29 15.30 -11.93
N LEU A 102 -18.38 15.60 -12.65
CA LEU A 102 -18.31 16.21 -13.96
C LEU A 102 -17.64 17.58 -13.90
N ASN A 103 -18.02 18.43 -12.93
CA ASN A 103 -17.37 19.72 -12.73
C ASN A 103 -15.87 19.55 -12.43
N TYR A 104 -15.48 18.67 -11.50
CA TYR A 104 -14.07 18.48 -11.19
C TYR A 104 -13.24 18.04 -12.41
N LEU A 105 -13.74 17.10 -13.24
CA LEU A 105 -13.07 16.66 -14.48
C LEU A 105 -12.83 17.81 -15.46
N LEU A 106 -13.82 18.68 -15.61
CA LEU A 106 -13.79 19.79 -16.54
C LEU A 106 -13.00 21.00 -16.00
N PHE A 107 -12.79 21.07 -14.68
CA PHE A 107 -12.06 22.16 -14.01
C PHE A 107 -10.70 21.74 -13.45
N LYS A 108 -10.21 20.52 -13.72
CA LYS A 108 -8.89 20.09 -13.26
C LYS A 108 -7.78 20.72 -14.12
N GLU A 109 -6.67 21.15 -13.50
CA GLU A 109 -5.51 21.65 -14.25
C GLU A 109 -4.78 20.51 -14.95
N GLY A 110 -4.47 20.69 -16.24
CA GLY A 110 -3.58 19.80 -16.97
C GLY A 110 -3.79 19.86 -18.48
N ASN A 111 -2.76 20.35 -19.19
CA ASN A 111 -2.54 20.25 -20.64
C ASN A 111 -3.66 20.75 -21.56
N LEU A 112 -4.01 22.02 -21.46
CA LEU A 112 -4.78 22.69 -22.52
C LEU A 112 -3.99 23.84 -23.10
N ASP A 113 -3.84 23.78 -24.41
CA ASP A 113 -3.48 24.89 -25.27
C ASP A 113 -4.42 26.08 -25.02
N LEU A 114 -4.00 27.31 -25.33
CA LEU A 114 -4.78 28.54 -25.15
C LEU A 114 -6.08 28.59 -25.99
N ASN A 115 -6.29 27.58 -26.84
CA ASN A 115 -7.42 27.42 -27.74
C ASN A 115 -8.55 26.63 -27.08
N THR A 116 -9.80 26.96 -27.41
CA THR A 116 -10.98 26.19 -26.99
C THR A 116 -10.92 24.79 -27.58
N GLN A 117 -11.04 23.76 -26.74
CA GLN A 117 -11.05 22.37 -27.18
C GLN A 117 -12.46 21.77 -27.04
N VAL A 118 -12.96 21.18 -28.13
CA VAL A 118 -14.14 20.32 -28.10
C VAL A 118 -13.72 19.00 -27.47
N ILE A 119 -14.38 18.63 -26.37
CA ILE A 119 -14.12 17.39 -25.65
C ILE A 119 -15.36 16.50 -25.70
N ASP A 120 -15.15 15.22 -25.99
CA ASP A 120 -16.22 14.22 -26.01
C ASP A 120 -16.24 13.38 -24.72
N GLU A 121 -17.26 12.53 -24.58
CA GLU A 121 -17.42 11.64 -23.43
C GLU A 121 -16.20 10.73 -23.22
N LYS A 122 -15.59 10.23 -24.31
CA LYS A 122 -14.43 9.34 -24.26
C LYS A 122 -13.20 10.05 -23.69
N GLN A 123 -12.94 11.27 -24.14
CA GLN A 123 -11.82 12.08 -23.66
C GLN A 123 -11.98 12.44 -22.17
N ILE A 124 -13.20 12.74 -21.71
CA ILE A 124 -13.48 12.97 -20.29
C ILE A 124 -13.19 11.72 -19.46
N PHE A 125 -13.63 10.54 -19.90
CA PHE A 125 -13.31 9.30 -19.18
C PHE A 125 -11.82 8.98 -19.22
N LYS A 126 -11.11 9.26 -20.32
CA LYS A 126 -9.65 9.13 -20.39
C LYS A 126 -8.95 9.99 -19.35
N ILE A 127 -9.33 11.25 -19.18
CA ILE A 127 -8.78 12.16 -18.15
C ILE A 127 -9.06 11.61 -16.75
N MET A 128 -10.29 11.12 -16.51
CA MET A 128 -10.66 10.53 -15.23
C MET A 128 -9.74 9.36 -14.88
N ILE A 129 -9.50 8.46 -15.83
CA ILE A 129 -8.73 7.25 -15.57
C ILE A 129 -7.23 7.53 -15.52
N ASP A 130 -6.71 8.43 -16.36
CA ASP A 130 -5.31 8.88 -16.26
C ASP A 130 -5.04 9.49 -14.87
N ASP A 131 -6.03 10.17 -14.25
CA ASP A 131 -5.87 10.61 -12.86
C ASP A 131 -5.95 9.48 -11.83
N MET A 132 -6.81 8.49 -12.03
CA MET A 132 -6.83 7.30 -11.16
C MET A 132 -5.47 6.60 -11.17
N ILE A 133 -4.86 6.45 -12.35
CA ILE A 133 -3.51 5.90 -12.51
C ILE A 133 -2.48 6.78 -11.80
N ILE A 134 -2.57 8.10 -11.96
CA ILE A 134 -1.67 9.04 -11.29
C ILE A 134 -1.74 8.85 -9.78
N GLU A 135 -2.94 8.85 -9.23
CA GLU A 135 -3.16 8.72 -7.79
C GLU A 135 -2.68 7.36 -7.28
N GLN A 136 -2.99 6.27 -7.99
CA GLN A 136 -2.51 4.94 -7.64
C GLN A 136 -0.99 4.84 -7.68
N THR A 137 -0.35 5.32 -8.75
CA THR A 137 1.11 5.31 -8.90
C THR A 137 1.76 6.07 -7.74
N GLN A 138 1.24 7.25 -7.43
CA GLN A 138 1.73 8.06 -6.32
C GLN A 138 1.51 7.40 -4.95
N ASN A 139 0.37 6.75 -4.74
CA ASN A 139 0.08 5.98 -3.54
C ASN A 139 1.05 4.80 -3.37
N ILE A 140 1.28 4.03 -4.44
CA ILE A 140 2.25 2.92 -4.46
C ILE A 140 3.65 3.44 -4.11
N LEU A 141 4.03 4.62 -4.63
CA LEU A 141 5.31 5.25 -4.31
C LEU A 141 5.35 5.97 -2.94
N GLY A 142 4.21 6.10 -2.25
CA GLY A 142 4.11 6.77 -0.95
C GLY A 142 4.17 8.30 -1.00
N VAL A 143 3.78 8.92 -2.11
CA VAL A 143 3.70 10.37 -2.28
C VAL A 143 2.39 10.89 -1.69
N THR A 144 2.46 11.66 -0.61
CA THR A 144 1.30 12.10 0.19
C THR A 144 0.71 13.45 -0.23
N SER A 145 1.31 14.15 -1.21
CA SER A 145 1.10 15.59 -1.42
C SER A 145 -0.07 15.97 -2.34
N ARG A 146 -0.74 15.04 -3.03
CA ARG A 146 -1.84 15.36 -3.97
C ARG A 146 -3.26 15.15 -3.43
N HIS A 147 -3.43 14.61 -2.23
CA HIS A 147 -4.78 14.38 -1.67
C HIS A 147 -5.53 15.67 -1.31
N HIS A 148 -4.86 16.81 -1.38
CA HIS A 148 -5.44 18.12 -1.08
C HIS A 148 -5.46 18.98 -2.33
N TYR A 149 -6.41 18.75 -3.23
CA TYR A 149 -6.84 19.84 -4.09
C TYR A 149 -7.66 20.80 -3.23
N SER A 150 -7.00 21.82 -2.70
CA SER A 150 -7.70 23.01 -2.24
C SER A 150 -8.22 23.71 -3.50
N MET A 151 -9.51 23.63 -3.76
CA MET A 151 -10.14 24.73 -4.47
C MET A 151 -10.13 25.91 -3.49
N TYR A 152 -9.16 26.81 -3.63
CA TYR A 152 -9.12 28.06 -2.86
C TYR A 152 -10.38 28.85 -3.22
N SER A 153 -11.36 28.83 -2.32
CA SER A 153 -12.57 29.62 -2.41
C SER A 153 -12.73 30.39 -1.11
N PHE A 154 -12.47 31.70 -1.19
CA PHE A 154 -12.84 32.72 -0.21
C PHE A 154 -12.53 32.38 1.27
N GLY A 155 -11.25 32.15 1.59
CA GLY A 155 -10.76 32.15 2.98
C GLY A 155 -11.15 30.95 3.85
N ASN A 156 -11.85 29.95 3.28
CA ASN A 156 -12.07 28.66 3.93
C ASN A 156 -11.39 27.55 3.13
N ASP A 157 -10.60 26.75 3.83
CA ASP A 157 -9.84 25.62 3.30
C ASP A 157 -10.81 24.44 3.04
N ALA A 158 -11.56 24.49 1.93
CA ALA A 158 -12.45 23.40 1.52
C ALA A 158 -11.62 22.23 0.96
N ARG A 159 -11.12 21.38 1.85
CA ARG A 159 -10.39 20.15 1.51
C ARG A 159 -11.36 19.09 1.01
N LEU A 160 -11.65 19.10 -0.29
CA LEU A 160 -12.46 18.05 -0.92
C LEU A 160 -11.52 16.96 -1.47
N ASN A 161 -11.50 15.81 -0.77
CA ASN A 161 -10.77 14.62 -1.17
C ASN A 161 -11.47 13.93 -2.36
N TYR A 162 -11.28 14.45 -3.57
CA TYR A 162 -11.74 13.78 -4.80
C TYR A 162 -10.65 12.86 -5.34
N SER A 163 -10.39 11.76 -4.63
CA SER A 163 -9.89 10.57 -5.32
C SER A 163 -10.98 10.09 -6.27
N TYR A 164 -10.71 10.05 -7.58
CA TYR A 164 -11.64 9.44 -8.55
C TYR A 164 -11.87 7.95 -8.25
N ALA A 165 -10.92 7.34 -7.54
CA ALA A 165 -10.96 5.97 -7.12
C ALA A 165 -12.07 5.71 -6.06
N ASN A 166 -12.63 6.73 -5.39
CA ASN A 166 -13.70 6.53 -4.40
C ASN A 166 -15.10 6.32 -5.01
N LYS A 167 -15.29 6.47 -6.34
CA LYS A 167 -16.61 6.78 -6.95
C LYS A 167 -17.29 5.65 -7.71
N PHE A 168 -16.79 4.41 -7.62
CA PHE A 168 -17.63 3.30 -8.05
C PHE A 168 -18.90 3.24 -7.17
N SER A 169 -18.83 3.66 -5.90
CA SER A 169 -20.01 3.86 -5.05
C SER A 169 -20.72 5.23 -5.23
N PRO A 170 -22.07 5.27 -5.33
CA PRO A 170 -22.86 6.52 -5.40
C PRO A 170 -22.69 7.49 -4.22
N ASP A 171 -22.26 7.01 -3.04
CA ASP A 171 -22.20 7.77 -1.77
C ASP A 171 -20.77 8.18 -1.34
N ALA A 172 -19.80 8.14 -2.25
CA ALA A 172 -18.37 8.38 -2.04
C ALA A 172 -18.00 9.70 -1.34
N GLY A 173 -18.83 10.74 -1.47
CA GLY A 173 -18.54 12.08 -0.95
C GLY A 173 -18.43 12.20 0.57
N ASN A 174 -18.88 11.18 1.31
CA ASN A 174 -18.80 11.12 2.78
C ASN A 174 -17.67 10.20 3.29
N TYR A 175 -16.88 9.63 2.40
CA TYR A 175 -15.71 8.86 2.81
C TYR A 175 -14.62 9.84 3.23
N LYS A 176 -14.52 10.13 4.53
CA LYS A 176 -13.30 10.72 5.08
C LYS A 176 -12.11 9.88 4.59
N ALA A 177 -11.19 10.51 3.88
CA ALA A 177 -9.92 9.94 3.43
C ALA A 177 -8.95 9.72 4.60
N ASP A 178 -9.48 9.44 5.80
CA ASP A 178 -8.69 9.43 7.02
C ASP A 178 -7.76 8.20 7.10
N ASN A 179 -7.73 7.30 6.11
CA ASN A 179 -6.87 6.11 6.13
C ASN A 179 -6.23 5.73 4.78
N TYR A 180 -6.10 6.67 3.83
CA TYR A 180 -5.10 6.50 2.76
C TYR A 180 -3.70 6.87 3.23
N SER A 181 -3.62 7.70 4.26
CA SER A 181 -2.41 7.96 5.01
C SER A 181 -2.01 6.72 5.80
N ASN A 182 -1.07 5.98 5.24
CA ASN A 182 0.05 5.36 5.95
C ASN A 182 0.07 5.75 7.43
N GLN A 183 -0.26 4.83 8.32
CA GLN A 183 0.49 4.79 9.57
C GLN A 183 1.91 4.38 9.14
N ASN A 184 2.81 5.38 9.00
CA ASN A 184 4.23 5.35 8.61
C ASN A 184 5.00 4.02 8.81
N PRO A 185 6.15 3.84 8.15
CA PRO A 185 6.41 3.68 6.72
C PRO A 185 6.81 2.20 6.42
N LEU A 186 6.48 1.69 5.23
CA LEU A 186 7.07 0.44 4.69
C LEU A 186 8.60 0.53 4.48
N ILE A 187 9.21 1.67 4.83
CA ILE A 187 10.62 1.96 4.63
C ILE A 187 11.25 2.05 6.02
N PRO A 188 12.43 1.43 6.24
CA PRO A 188 13.14 1.54 7.49
C PRO A 188 13.43 2.99 7.89
N ASN A 189 13.66 3.23 9.18
CA ASN A 189 14.08 4.54 9.67
C ASN A 189 15.28 5.05 8.86
N SER A 190 15.19 6.30 8.35
CA SER A 190 16.17 6.90 7.44
C SER A 190 17.63 6.83 7.92
N TYR A 191 17.90 6.80 9.23
CA TYR A 191 19.26 6.63 9.76
C TYR A 191 19.87 5.27 9.41
N TYR A 192 19.03 4.24 9.29
CA TYR A 192 19.43 2.90 8.85
C TYR A 192 19.50 2.77 7.33
N LEU A 193 19.17 3.78 6.53
CA LEU A 193 19.33 3.71 5.07
C LEU A 193 20.75 4.13 4.67
N ASN A 194 21.41 3.32 3.84
CA ASN A 194 22.74 3.65 3.32
C ASN A 194 22.67 4.60 2.11
N SER A 195 23.82 4.95 1.52
CA SER A 195 23.88 5.86 0.37
C SER A 195 23.23 5.30 -0.89
N TYR A 196 23.24 3.97 -1.07
CA TYR A 196 22.61 3.33 -2.21
C TYR A 196 21.09 3.39 -2.11
N ALA A 197 20.53 3.13 -0.93
CA ALA A 197 19.11 3.29 -0.64
C ALA A 197 18.61 4.73 -0.85
N ASN A 198 19.44 5.72 -0.53
CA ASN A 198 19.12 7.15 -0.71
C ASN A 198 19.45 7.70 -2.13
N SER A 199 20.01 6.88 -3.02
CA SER A 199 20.25 7.25 -4.42
C SER A 199 18.98 7.12 -5.25
N ASN A 200 18.90 7.81 -6.39
CA ASN A 200 17.87 7.61 -7.41
C ASN A 200 18.34 6.71 -8.57
N LEU A 201 19.53 6.11 -8.44
CA LEU A 201 20.11 5.23 -9.45
C LEU A 201 20.28 3.83 -8.88
N ILE A 202 19.85 2.82 -9.63
CA ILE A 202 20.12 1.41 -9.33
C ILE A 202 21.31 0.90 -10.16
N ASP A 203 22.04 -0.05 -9.59
CA ASP A 203 23.06 -0.79 -10.32
C ASP A 203 22.39 -1.91 -11.14
N THR A 204 22.75 -1.97 -12.43
CA THR A 204 22.30 -3.03 -13.35
C THR A 204 23.49 -3.71 -13.98
N LYS A 205 23.28 -4.84 -14.66
CA LYS A 205 24.36 -5.47 -15.43
C LYS A 205 24.96 -4.54 -16.48
N PHE A 206 24.20 -3.58 -17.01
CA PHE A 206 24.65 -2.65 -18.06
C PHE A 206 25.22 -1.31 -17.53
N GLY A 207 25.17 -1.06 -16.22
CA GLY A 207 25.55 0.22 -15.63
C GLY A 207 24.45 0.80 -14.73
N LYS A 208 24.53 2.09 -14.42
CA LYS A 208 23.56 2.76 -13.54
C LYS A 208 22.36 3.28 -14.33
N ALA A 209 21.16 3.12 -13.78
CA ALA A 209 19.93 3.58 -14.42
C ALA A 209 18.94 4.16 -13.38
N GLU A 210 18.06 5.05 -13.83
CA GLU A 210 16.94 5.56 -13.04
C GLU A 210 15.79 4.55 -13.03
N LEU A 211 15.18 4.30 -11.87
CA LEU A 211 14.02 3.42 -11.74
C LEU A 211 12.72 4.22 -11.82
N PHE A 212 11.71 3.67 -12.50
CA PHE A 212 10.35 4.21 -12.50
C PHE A 212 9.27 3.12 -12.57
N LEU A 213 8.10 3.44 -12.01
CA LEU A 213 6.90 2.61 -12.07
C LEU A 213 6.06 2.99 -13.30
N ASP A 214 5.87 2.06 -14.23
CA ASP A 214 5.04 2.26 -15.41
C ASP A 214 3.70 1.54 -15.28
N LEU A 215 2.86 1.99 -14.35
CA LEU A 215 1.57 1.34 -14.05
C LEU A 215 0.64 1.26 -15.27
N ALA A 216 0.75 2.22 -16.21
CA ALA A 216 -0.11 2.34 -17.39
C ALA A 216 0.50 1.80 -18.69
N ASP A 217 1.66 1.14 -18.61
CA ASP A 217 2.42 0.63 -19.75
C ASP A 217 2.65 1.69 -20.85
N ASN A 218 2.88 2.94 -20.46
CA ASN A 218 3.01 4.08 -21.36
C ASN A 218 4.39 4.75 -21.28
N ASN A 219 5.34 4.12 -20.59
CA ASN A 219 6.69 4.59 -20.31
C ASN A 219 6.70 5.88 -19.46
N ASP A 220 5.85 5.94 -18.42
CA ASP A 220 5.71 7.09 -17.51
C ASP A 220 5.43 8.43 -18.24
N LYS A 221 4.58 8.39 -19.28
CA LYS A 221 4.11 9.62 -19.97
C LYS A 221 3.34 10.56 -19.06
N LEU A 222 2.82 10.05 -17.93
CA LEU A 222 2.13 10.84 -16.92
C LEU A 222 3.11 11.52 -15.94
N GLY A 223 4.40 11.15 -15.95
CA GLY A 223 5.47 11.81 -15.20
C GLY A 223 5.35 11.67 -13.68
N VAL A 224 4.82 10.55 -13.21
CA VAL A 224 4.51 10.29 -11.79
C VAL A 224 5.11 9.00 -11.26
N GLY A 225 5.68 8.18 -12.14
CA GLY A 225 6.31 6.90 -11.80
C GLY A 225 7.74 7.01 -11.28
N THR A 226 8.35 8.20 -11.34
CA THR A 226 9.76 8.40 -10.98
C THR A 226 10.02 8.19 -9.48
N PHE A 227 11.05 7.41 -9.16
CA PHE A 227 11.49 7.20 -7.79
C PHE A 227 12.33 8.39 -7.30
N SER A 228 11.97 8.92 -6.14
CA SER A 228 12.77 9.89 -5.40
C SER A 228 14.02 9.27 -4.78
N SER A 229 13.96 7.99 -4.42
CA SER A 229 15.10 7.19 -3.97
C SER A 229 14.81 5.71 -4.12
N ASN A 230 15.87 4.89 -4.17
CA ASN A 230 15.78 3.44 -4.23
C ASN A 230 15.01 2.88 -3.03
N SER A 231 15.05 3.52 -1.86
CA SER A 231 14.32 3.08 -0.66
C SER A 231 12.81 2.91 -0.87
N GLN A 232 12.21 3.51 -1.90
CA GLN A 232 10.81 3.24 -2.23
C GLN A 232 10.56 1.80 -2.71
N LEU A 233 11.59 1.05 -3.09
CA LEU A 233 11.51 -0.37 -3.45
C LEU A 233 11.04 -1.27 -2.29
N PHE A 234 11.19 -0.86 -1.02
CA PHE A 234 10.59 -1.62 0.09
C PHE A 234 9.06 -1.76 -0.02
N ARG A 235 8.41 -0.88 -0.80
CA ARG A 235 6.96 -0.95 -1.06
C ARG A 235 6.56 -1.98 -2.10
N PHE A 236 7.54 -2.56 -2.79
CA PHE A 236 7.37 -3.54 -3.85
C PHE A 236 7.73 -4.95 -3.40
N ASP A 237 8.22 -5.14 -2.17
CA ASP A 237 8.39 -6.47 -1.55
C ASP A 237 7.05 -6.89 -0.94
N SER A 238 6.19 -7.40 -1.82
CA SER A 238 4.79 -7.74 -1.51
C SER A 238 4.64 -9.05 -0.74
N ASP A 239 5.62 -9.94 -0.84
CA ASP A 239 5.67 -11.18 -0.04
C ASP A 239 6.53 -11.05 1.24
N GLY A 240 7.21 -9.91 1.40
CA GLY A 240 7.97 -9.51 2.59
C GLY A 240 9.28 -10.28 2.77
N ASN A 241 9.78 -10.98 1.75
CA ASN A 241 10.95 -11.85 1.86
C ASN A 241 12.29 -11.08 1.83
N GLY A 242 12.25 -9.77 1.59
CA GLY A 242 13.41 -8.89 1.52
C GLY A 242 14.11 -8.85 0.16
N PHE A 243 13.48 -9.38 -0.88
CA PHE A 243 13.88 -9.24 -2.27
C PHE A 243 12.71 -8.62 -3.07
N VAL A 244 13.05 -7.77 -4.03
CA VAL A 244 12.08 -7.33 -5.04
C VAL A 244 12.34 -8.10 -6.32
N ASP A 245 11.42 -8.98 -6.70
CA ASP A 245 11.57 -9.89 -7.83
C ASP A 245 10.25 -10.21 -8.57
N LYS A 246 10.29 -11.16 -9.51
CA LYS A 246 9.13 -11.53 -10.36
C LYS A 246 7.90 -12.03 -9.60
N ASN A 247 8.05 -12.45 -8.35
CA ASN A 247 6.94 -12.92 -7.53
C ASN A 247 6.17 -11.75 -6.90
N ASP A 248 6.76 -10.56 -6.92
CA ASP A 248 6.17 -9.38 -6.33
C ASP A 248 5.14 -8.65 -7.18
N ASP A 249 4.19 -8.03 -6.50
CA ASP A 249 3.24 -7.12 -7.10
C ASP A 249 3.96 -5.95 -7.79
N TYR A 250 3.55 -5.68 -9.02
CA TYR A 250 4.05 -4.60 -9.87
C TYR A 250 5.52 -4.72 -10.33
N PHE A 251 6.23 -5.81 -10.04
CA PHE A 251 7.59 -5.99 -10.54
C PHE A 251 7.66 -5.94 -12.08
N ASP A 252 6.64 -6.50 -12.74
CA ASP A 252 6.49 -6.46 -14.21
C ASP A 252 6.25 -5.04 -14.76
N LYS A 253 5.81 -4.10 -13.89
CA LYS A 253 5.61 -2.68 -14.19
C LYS A 253 6.83 -1.81 -13.86
N LEU A 254 7.83 -2.35 -13.16
CA LEU A 254 9.08 -1.64 -12.90
C LEU A 254 9.94 -1.59 -14.16
N LYS A 255 10.36 -0.38 -14.53
CA LYS A 255 11.20 -0.12 -15.69
C LYS A 255 12.38 0.77 -15.30
N ILE A 256 13.42 0.67 -16.10
CA ILE A 256 14.60 1.53 -15.98
C ILE A 256 14.67 2.50 -17.15
N ARG A 257 15.17 3.70 -16.86
CA ARG A 257 15.50 4.73 -17.83
C ARG A 257 17.01 5.01 -17.74
N ALA A 258 17.69 4.91 -18.86
CA ALA A 258 19.11 5.20 -19.01
C ALA A 258 19.37 5.89 -20.35
N TYR A 259 20.63 6.20 -20.65
CA TYR A 259 21.03 6.81 -21.90
C TYR A 259 22.20 6.04 -22.51
N ASP A 260 22.25 5.96 -23.84
CA ASP A 260 23.45 5.49 -24.53
C ASP A 260 24.55 6.57 -24.55
N LYS A 261 25.71 6.22 -25.12
CA LYS A 261 26.84 7.14 -25.28
C LYS A 261 26.54 8.39 -26.11
N ASP A 262 25.52 8.33 -26.97
CA ASP A 262 25.11 9.40 -27.88
C ASP A 262 24.02 10.28 -27.25
N GLY A 263 23.56 9.94 -26.04
CA GLY A 263 22.54 10.67 -25.29
C GLY A 263 21.10 10.28 -25.64
N ASN A 264 20.87 9.19 -26.37
CA ASN A 264 19.52 8.70 -26.65
C ASN A 264 18.97 7.94 -25.44
N GLU A 265 17.70 8.15 -25.12
CA GLU A 265 17.02 7.47 -24.02
C GLU A 265 16.81 5.98 -24.34
N ILE A 266 17.16 5.13 -23.37
CA ILE A 266 16.90 3.69 -23.36
C ILE A 266 15.94 3.38 -22.22
N ILE A 267 14.85 2.68 -22.54
CA ILE A 267 13.90 2.16 -21.56
C ILE A 267 13.85 0.64 -21.66
N LYS A 268 13.96 -0.04 -20.52
CA LYS A 268 13.85 -1.50 -20.41
C LYS A 268 13.03 -1.90 -19.20
N LYS A 269 12.44 -3.10 -19.24
CA LYS A 269 11.87 -3.72 -18.04
C LYS A 269 12.98 -3.99 -17.02
N LEU A 270 12.70 -3.84 -15.74
CA LEU A 270 13.66 -4.13 -14.68
C LEU A 270 14.14 -5.60 -14.75
N SER A 271 13.22 -6.52 -15.03
CA SER A 271 13.48 -7.96 -15.19
C SER A 271 14.46 -8.32 -16.32
N GLU A 272 14.70 -7.42 -17.28
CA GLU A 272 15.68 -7.65 -18.34
C GLU A 272 17.12 -7.36 -17.88
N VAL A 273 17.27 -6.55 -16.84
CA VAL A 273 18.55 -5.95 -16.43
C VAL A 273 19.01 -6.42 -15.05
N VAL A 274 18.07 -6.87 -14.21
CA VAL A 274 18.31 -7.53 -12.92
C VAL A 274 17.28 -8.64 -12.71
N ASP A 275 17.68 -9.74 -12.06
CA ASP A 275 16.75 -10.82 -11.71
C ASP A 275 15.97 -10.50 -10.43
N SER A 276 16.62 -9.82 -9.48
CA SER A 276 16.07 -9.41 -8.19
C SER A 276 16.93 -8.31 -7.57
N ILE A 277 16.34 -7.53 -6.66
CA ILE A 277 17.03 -6.53 -5.84
C ILE A 277 16.96 -6.95 -4.38
N ASP A 278 18.10 -7.06 -3.71
CA ASP A 278 18.16 -7.36 -2.28
C ASP A 278 17.97 -6.08 -1.46
N LEU A 279 16.87 -6.01 -0.70
CA LEU A 279 16.55 -4.87 0.15
C LEU A 279 17.37 -4.85 1.45
N LYS A 280 17.99 -5.96 1.83
CA LYS A 280 18.88 -6.03 2.99
C LYS A 280 20.15 -5.23 2.74
N ASP A 281 20.60 -5.14 1.47
CA ASP A 281 21.72 -4.31 1.04
C ASP A 281 21.43 -2.81 1.15
N PHE A 282 20.20 -2.39 1.47
CA PHE A 282 19.84 -0.98 1.65
C PHE A 282 20.01 -0.54 3.11
N ILE A 283 20.06 -1.53 4.01
CA ILE A 283 20.11 -1.34 5.47
C ILE A 283 21.58 -1.23 5.91
N ASP A 284 21.89 -0.14 6.59
CA ASP A 284 23.18 0.16 7.18
C ASP A 284 23.30 -0.48 8.57
N SER A 285 24.54 -0.59 9.06
CA SER A 285 24.80 -1.10 10.41
C SER A 285 24.24 -0.16 11.48
N LYS A 286 23.83 -0.73 12.61
CA LYS A 286 23.43 0.02 13.82
C LYS A 286 24.47 1.05 14.25
N SER A 287 25.76 0.71 14.15
CA SER A 287 26.84 1.65 14.46
C SER A 287 26.82 2.88 13.54
N ASN A 288 26.63 2.68 12.24
CA ASN A 288 26.56 3.79 11.28
C ASN A 288 25.28 4.60 11.44
N ALA A 289 24.15 3.98 11.74
CA ALA A 289 22.90 4.68 12.05
C ALA A 289 23.07 5.61 13.25
N ILE A 290 23.69 5.13 14.34
CA ILE A 290 24.00 5.94 15.53
C ILE A 290 24.94 7.10 15.17
N LYS A 291 26.00 6.87 14.38
CA LYS A 291 26.90 7.95 13.93
C LYS A 291 26.17 9.03 13.12
N LYS A 292 25.23 8.65 12.25
CA LYS A 292 24.43 9.62 11.47
C LYS A 292 23.51 10.45 12.37
N LEU A 293 22.95 9.84 13.43
CA LEU A 293 22.16 10.54 14.44
C LEU A 293 23.04 11.50 15.25
N GLU A 294 24.19 11.04 15.73
CA GLU A 294 25.18 11.83 16.47
C GLU A 294 25.63 13.07 15.68
N ALA A 295 25.87 12.92 14.37
CA ALA A 295 26.24 14.04 13.49
C ALA A 295 25.14 15.11 13.35
N ARG A 296 23.92 14.83 13.79
CA ARG A 296 22.76 15.74 13.77
C ARG A 296 22.29 16.11 15.18
N LYS A 297 23.09 15.86 16.22
CA LYS A 297 22.73 16.14 17.62
C LYS A 297 22.21 17.55 17.85
N ASP A 298 22.84 18.55 17.22
CA ASP A 298 22.47 19.96 17.38
C ASP A 298 21.09 20.31 16.81
N ASN A 299 20.53 19.48 15.92
CA ASN A 299 19.20 19.69 15.34
C ASN A 299 18.05 19.37 16.32
N TYR A 300 18.32 18.68 17.43
CA TYR A 300 17.28 18.25 18.37
C TYR A 300 16.87 19.33 19.37
N GLY A 301 17.60 20.45 19.46
CA GLY A 301 17.28 21.60 20.31
C GLY A 301 17.43 21.37 21.82
N THR A 302 17.29 20.13 22.31
CA THR A 302 17.48 19.71 23.71
C THR A 302 18.29 18.42 23.81
N ILE A 303 18.98 18.24 24.94
CA ILE A 303 19.72 17.00 25.25
C ILE A 303 18.75 15.82 25.40
N GLU A 304 17.64 16.02 26.12
CA GLU A 304 16.62 14.99 26.34
C GLU A 304 15.99 14.51 25.02
N GLY A 305 15.70 15.43 24.08
CA GLY A 305 15.17 15.07 22.76
C GLY A 305 16.13 14.19 21.96
N TYR A 306 17.43 14.46 22.04
CA TYR A 306 18.47 13.64 21.44
C TYR A 306 18.61 12.27 22.13
N GLU A 307 18.63 12.24 23.46
CA GLU A 307 18.76 10.98 24.22
C GLU A 307 17.58 10.03 23.96
N ASN A 308 16.35 10.56 23.94
CA ASN A 308 15.15 9.79 23.59
C ASN A 308 15.22 9.24 22.16
N ALA A 309 15.71 10.03 21.20
CA ALA A 309 15.89 9.58 19.82
C ALA A 309 16.99 8.50 19.70
N LEU A 310 18.06 8.63 20.48
CA LEU A 310 19.15 7.65 20.52
C LEU A 310 18.68 6.32 21.14
N GLU A 311 17.92 6.35 22.22
CA GLU A 311 17.32 5.16 22.83
C GLU A 311 16.36 4.48 21.86
N SER A 312 15.45 5.25 21.24
CA SER A 312 14.52 4.72 20.22
C SER A 312 15.26 4.09 19.04
N LEU A 313 16.36 4.70 18.58
CA LEU A 313 17.17 4.17 17.48
C LEU A 313 17.94 2.89 17.87
N LYS A 314 18.33 2.77 19.15
CA LYS A 314 18.97 1.57 19.68
C LYS A 314 18.00 0.40 19.76
N ASP A 315 16.75 0.64 20.09
CA ASP A 315 15.75 -0.43 20.21
C ASP A 315 15.07 -0.76 18.88
N TYR A 316 15.25 0.08 17.86
CA TYR A 316 14.69 -0.14 16.53
C TYR A 316 15.38 -1.29 15.78
N ASN A 317 14.58 -2.28 15.38
CA ASN A 317 14.99 -3.31 14.43
C ASN A 317 14.67 -2.86 12.99
N PRO A 318 15.65 -2.54 12.13
CA PRO A 318 15.40 -2.13 10.75
C PRO A 318 14.90 -3.26 9.85
N TYR A 319 14.97 -4.51 10.31
CA TYR A 319 14.53 -5.70 9.58
C TYR A 319 13.07 -6.09 9.88
N SER A 320 12.39 -5.40 10.80
CA SER A 320 10.99 -5.71 11.18
C SER A 320 9.97 -5.49 10.05
N ILE A 321 10.38 -4.78 8.99
CA ILE A 321 9.61 -4.64 7.75
C ILE A 321 9.47 -5.95 6.97
N PHE A 322 10.39 -6.90 7.16
CA PHE A 322 10.35 -8.20 6.49
C PHE A 322 9.51 -9.20 7.28
N LYS A 323 8.99 -10.20 6.57
CA LYS A 323 8.15 -11.23 7.18
C LYS A 323 8.92 -12.00 8.27
N PRO A 324 8.25 -12.46 9.32
CA PRO A 324 8.92 -13.13 10.43
C PRO A 324 9.78 -14.34 10.00
N GLU A 325 9.37 -15.09 8.98
CA GLU A 325 10.05 -16.32 8.54
C GLU A 325 11.47 -16.09 8.03
N VAL A 326 11.83 -14.85 7.67
CA VAL A 326 13.19 -14.48 7.24
C VAL A 326 14.03 -13.84 8.33
N ARG A 327 13.47 -13.60 9.53
CA ARG A 327 14.18 -12.92 10.64
C ARG A 327 14.09 -13.64 11.98
N TYR A 328 13.14 -14.55 12.15
CA TYR A 328 12.97 -15.33 13.38
C TYR A 328 13.78 -16.61 13.36
N GLU A 329 14.10 -17.09 14.56
CA GLU A 329 14.70 -18.40 14.81
C GLU A 329 13.97 -19.13 15.94
N SER A 330 14.04 -20.46 15.98
CA SER A 330 13.51 -21.21 17.12
C SER A 330 14.28 -20.86 18.38
N LEU A 331 13.59 -20.85 19.52
CA LEU A 331 14.23 -20.69 20.82
C LEU A 331 15.26 -21.80 21.06
N SER A 332 16.49 -21.40 21.41
CA SER A 332 17.53 -22.33 21.85
C SER A 332 17.23 -22.86 23.26
N GLN A 333 17.91 -23.92 23.67
CA GLN A 333 17.80 -24.41 25.05
C GLN A 333 18.15 -23.34 26.08
N ASN A 334 19.08 -22.44 25.76
CA ASN A 334 19.42 -21.34 26.65
C ASN A 334 18.26 -20.33 26.76
N ASP A 335 17.62 -20.00 25.63
CA ASP A 335 16.44 -19.11 25.64
C ASP A 335 15.30 -19.71 26.46
N LEU A 336 15.05 -21.02 26.32
CA LEU A 336 14.05 -21.74 27.11
C LEU A 336 14.37 -21.72 28.61
N ASN A 337 15.65 -21.89 28.96
CA ASN A 337 16.09 -21.81 30.36
C ASN A 337 15.88 -20.40 30.92
N GLU A 338 16.17 -19.34 30.16
CA GLU A 338 15.92 -17.95 30.59
C GLU A 338 14.42 -17.66 30.74
N LEU A 339 13.59 -18.06 29.76
CA LEU A 339 12.14 -17.92 29.85
C LEU A 339 11.57 -18.65 31.07
N SER A 340 12.07 -19.85 31.37
CA SER A 340 11.62 -20.63 32.52
C SER A 340 11.90 -19.97 33.86
N LYS A 341 12.88 -19.04 33.96
CA LYS A 341 13.14 -18.27 35.18
C LYS A 341 12.07 -17.22 35.46
N LEU A 342 11.33 -16.81 34.43
CA LEU A 342 10.24 -15.83 34.54
C LEU A 342 8.91 -16.49 34.93
N ALA A 343 8.84 -17.82 34.89
CA ALA A 343 7.62 -18.56 35.16
C ALA A 343 7.33 -18.64 36.66
N ASP A 344 6.05 -18.54 37.00
CA ASP A 344 5.56 -18.84 38.34
C ASP A 344 5.54 -20.35 38.63
N LYS A 345 5.09 -20.73 39.83
CA LYS A 345 5.00 -22.13 40.27
C LYS A 345 4.11 -23.02 39.38
N ASP A 346 3.18 -22.42 38.65
CA ASP A 346 2.20 -23.09 37.78
C ASP A 346 2.65 -23.04 36.30
N GLY A 347 3.85 -22.49 36.04
CA GLY A 347 4.49 -22.40 34.74
C GLY A 347 4.09 -21.17 33.92
N TRP A 348 3.34 -20.23 34.49
CA TRP A 348 2.87 -19.02 33.80
C TRP A 348 3.89 -17.89 33.85
N ILE A 349 4.05 -17.22 32.73
CA ILE A 349 4.88 -16.03 32.52
C ILE A 349 3.94 -14.89 32.14
N ASP A 350 3.96 -13.80 32.91
CA ASP A 350 3.28 -12.55 32.55
C ASP A 350 4.03 -11.89 31.39
N VAL A 351 3.33 -11.50 30.33
CA VAL A 351 3.93 -10.83 29.16
C VAL A 351 4.73 -9.58 29.54
N ALA A 352 4.34 -8.87 30.61
CA ALA A 352 5.05 -7.69 31.11
C ALA A 352 6.49 -8.01 31.56
N SER A 353 6.79 -9.27 31.86
CA SER A 353 8.12 -9.73 32.24
C SER A 353 9.06 -10.01 31.07
N LEU A 354 8.56 -10.06 29.82
CA LEU A 354 9.33 -10.46 28.64
C LEU A 354 10.26 -9.37 28.07
N GLN A 355 10.42 -8.23 28.74
CA GLN A 355 11.33 -7.09 28.45
C GLN A 355 12.05 -7.13 27.08
N GLY A 356 11.34 -6.84 25.99
CA GLY A 356 11.94 -6.66 24.66
C GLY A 356 12.25 -7.94 23.87
N ILE A 357 11.68 -9.09 24.27
CA ILE A 357 11.71 -10.31 23.46
C ILE A 357 10.47 -10.34 22.56
N ASP A 358 10.68 -10.11 21.26
CA ASP A 358 9.63 -10.29 20.25
C ASP A 358 9.50 -11.78 19.92
N LEU A 359 8.34 -12.36 20.26
CA LEU A 359 8.05 -13.76 20.07
C LEU A 359 7.06 -13.97 18.92
N ALA A 360 7.12 -15.14 18.30
CA ALA A 360 6.16 -15.58 17.30
C ALA A 360 5.83 -17.07 17.47
N TYR A 361 4.72 -17.50 16.90
CA TYR A 361 4.34 -18.92 16.83
C TYR A 361 3.92 -19.30 15.41
N ALA A 362 4.06 -20.59 15.07
CA ALA A 362 3.61 -21.09 13.77
C ALA A 362 2.08 -21.25 13.78
N LYS A 363 1.43 -20.65 12.78
CA LYS A 363 -0.02 -20.55 12.65
C LYS A 363 -0.45 -20.94 11.24
N GLN A 364 -1.49 -21.76 11.15
CA GLN A 364 -2.04 -22.16 9.86
C GLN A 364 -2.96 -21.07 9.31
N GLY A 365 -2.73 -20.65 8.06
CA GLY A 365 -3.61 -19.75 7.34
C GLY A 365 -4.80 -20.48 6.70
N VAL A 366 -5.73 -19.71 6.13
CA VAL A 366 -6.91 -20.25 5.43
C VAL A 366 -6.54 -21.09 4.19
N ASP A 367 -5.34 -20.88 3.66
CA ASP A 367 -4.79 -21.68 2.57
C ASP A 367 -4.17 -23.02 3.01
N GLY A 368 -4.14 -23.30 4.31
CA GLY A 368 -3.53 -24.50 4.88
C GLY A 368 -2.02 -24.39 5.11
N ASN A 369 -1.38 -23.32 4.63
CA ASN A 369 0.04 -23.07 4.82
C ASN A 369 0.31 -22.46 6.20
N TYR A 370 1.42 -22.86 6.81
CA TYR A 370 1.89 -22.31 8.07
C TYR A 370 2.76 -21.09 7.85
N ARG A 371 2.50 -20.05 8.66
CA ARG A 371 3.23 -18.78 8.74
C ARG A 371 3.56 -18.48 10.20
N LEU A 372 4.54 -17.63 10.45
CA LEU A 372 4.84 -17.13 11.79
C LEU A 372 3.93 -15.93 12.10
N GLU A 373 3.18 -16.04 13.19
CA GLU A 373 2.37 -14.97 13.77
C GLU A 373 3.14 -14.32 14.92
N GLU A 374 3.44 -13.03 14.78
CA GLU A 374 4.09 -12.25 15.84
C GLU A 374 3.13 -11.97 16.98
N LEU A 375 3.62 -12.20 18.20
CA LEU A 375 2.86 -11.97 19.41
C LEU A 375 3.00 -10.52 19.84
N SER A 376 1.92 -9.77 19.70
CA SER A 376 1.82 -8.40 20.19
C SER A 376 1.61 -8.37 21.71
N GLY A 377 2.55 -7.73 22.43
CA GLY A 377 2.44 -7.42 23.87
C GLY A 377 1.95 -6.00 24.17
N ARG A 378 1.65 -5.17 23.16
CA ARG A 378 1.26 -3.75 23.34
C ARG A 378 -0.10 -3.44 22.71
N TYR A 379 -0.85 -2.54 23.36
CA TYR A 379 -2.23 -2.13 23.05
C TYR A 379 -2.64 -2.15 21.55
N PRO A 380 -3.38 -3.16 21.07
CA PRO A 380 -4.15 -3.09 19.87
C PRO A 380 -5.36 -2.21 20.19
N VAL A 381 -5.54 -1.19 19.38
CA VAL A 381 -6.68 -0.28 19.45
C VAL A 381 -7.95 -0.95 18.86
N ASN A 382 -7.77 -2.08 18.15
CA ASN A 382 -8.82 -2.75 17.38
C ASN A 382 -8.89 -4.25 17.73
N THR A 383 -10.10 -4.77 17.96
CA THR A 383 -10.38 -6.19 18.24
C THR A 383 -10.58 -7.04 16.98
N THR A 384 -10.14 -6.54 15.82
CA THR A 384 -10.43 -7.14 14.52
C THR A 384 -9.47 -6.68 13.43
N ASN A 385 -9.31 -7.52 12.41
CA ASN A 385 -8.42 -7.27 11.27
C ASN A 385 -8.99 -6.30 10.22
N PHE A 386 -10.29 -6.00 10.27
CA PHE A 386 -10.97 -5.31 9.18
C PHE A 386 -11.48 -3.93 9.65
N GLY A 387 -10.95 -2.89 9.02
CA GLY A 387 -11.17 -1.47 9.31
C GLY A 387 -12.28 -0.83 8.48
N ALA A 388 -12.78 -1.50 7.44
CA ALA A 388 -13.86 -1.02 6.58
C ALA A 388 -15.23 -0.88 7.32
N LYS A 389 -15.51 0.37 7.71
CA LYS A 389 -16.75 1.14 7.97
C LYS A 389 -18.04 0.49 8.52
N ASN A 390 -18.44 1.08 9.66
CA ASN A 390 -19.77 1.59 10.03
C ASN A 390 -20.94 1.48 9.03
N VAL A 391 -22.13 1.25 9.57
CA VAL A 391 -23.39 1.46 8.86
C VAL A 391 -23.56 2.95 8.59
N TYR A 392 -23.64 3.31 7.31
CA TYR A 392 -24.17 4.59 6.88
C TYR A 392 -25.68 4.43 6.68
N ASP A 393 -26.46 5.11 7.50
CA ASP A 393 -27.91 5.19 7.30
C ASP A 393 -28.20 6.34 6.30
N PRO A 394 -28.69 6.04 5.09
CA PRO A 394 -28.94 7.05 4.06
C PRO A 394 -30.09 8.01 4.42
N THR A 395 -30.95 7.62 5.36
CA THR A 395 -32.12 8.40 5.79
C THR A 395 -31.74 9.38 6.90
N THR A 396 -30.92 8.96 7.85
CA THR A 396 -30.54 9.79 9.01
C THR A 396 -29.17 10.47 8.88
N LYS A 397 -28.40 10.14 7.83
CA LYS A 397 -27.02 10.62 7.59
C LYS A 397 -26.08 10.33 8.77
N LYS A 398 -26.43 9.37 9.62
CA LYS A 398 -25.62 8.95 10.76
C LYS A 398 -24.74 7.77 10.38
N VAL A 399 -23.51 7.83 10.87
CA VAL A 399 -22.53 6.76 10.82
C VAL A 399 -22.59 6.05 12.17
N SER A 400 -22.93 4.77 12.20
CA SER A 400 -23.02 4.00 13.45
C SER A 400 -22.30 2.65 13.37
N TRP A 401 -21.69 2.26 14.49
CA TRP A 401 -21.11 0.94 14.72
C TRP A 401 -22.24 -0.05 15.07
N ARG A 402 -22.31 -1.22 14.44
CA ARG A 402 -23.22 -2.30 14.87
C ARG A 402 -22.66 -2.99 16.11
N ASP A 403 -22.87 -2.42 17.29
CA ASP A 403 -22.51 -3.07 18.53
C ASP A 403 -23.70 -3.84 19.13
N ASN A 404 -23.99 -5.02 18.56
CA ASN A 404 -24.80 -6.06 19.22
C ASN A 404 -24.05 -7.42 19.32
N ASP A 405 -22.92 -7.64 18.64
CA ASP A 405 -22.09 -8.87 18.69
C ASP A 405 -20.87 -8.75 19.64
N LYS A 406 -20.96 -7.86 20.63
CA LYS A 406 -19.84 -7.35 21.46
C LYS A 406 -18.97 -8.40 22.16
N ASN A 407 -19.41 -9.66 22.27
CA ASN A 407 -18.84 -10.63 23.21
C ASN A 407 -18.09 -11.80 22.57
N SER A 408 -17.84 -11.81 21.25
CA SER A 408 -17.17 -12.93 20.59
C SER A 408 -16.21 -12.46 19.50
N TYR A 409 -14.91 -12.73 19.69
CA TYR A 409 -13.83 -12.44 18.74
C TYR A 409 -14.17 -12.95 17.33
N GLN A 410 -14.59 -14.21 17.22
CA GLN A 410 -14.91 -14.84 15.94
C GLN A 410 -16.10 -14.22 15.21
N ASN A 411 -17.15 -13.79 15.93
CA ASN A 411 -18.30 -13.14 15.30
C ASN A 411 -17.94 -11.73 14.78
N GLN A 412 -17.07 -11.01 15.49
CA GLN A 412 -16.58 -9.70 15.03
C GLN A 412 -15.75 -9.85 13.74
N GLN A 413 -14.86 -10.85 13.69
CA GLN A 413 -14.06 -11.13 12.50
C GLN A 413 -14.95 -11.51 11.30
N TYR A 414 -15.92 -12.40 11.51
CA TYR A 414 -16.88 -12.82 10.48
C TYR A 414 -17.68 -11.64 9.92
N THR A 415 -18.37 -10.89 10.78
CA THR A 415 -19.28 -9.82 10.34
C THR A 415 -18.53 -8.74 9.56
N ARG A 416 -17.30 -8.40 9.99
CA ARG A 416 -16.50 -7.38 9.29
C ARG A 416 -15.91 -7.89 7.98
N PHE A 417 -15.51 -9.16 7.92
CA PHE A 417 -15.09 -9.78 6.67
C PHE A 417 -16.23 -9.78 5.63
N ILE A 418 -17.46 -10.12 6.02
CA ILE A 418 -18.62 -10.13 5.10
C ILE A 418 -18.94 -8.72 4.57
N ASN A 419 -18.78 -7.68 5.39
CA ASN A 419 -18.94 -6.29 4.92
C ASN A 419 -17.86 -5.95 3.88
N LEU A 420 -16.59 -6.23 4.19
CA LEU A 420 -15.48 -6.05 3.27
C LEU A 420 -15.71 -6.79 1.93
N TYR A 421 -16.18 -8.03 1.98
CA TYR A 421 -16.53 -8.82 0.80
C TYR A 421 -17.61 -8.12 -0.05
N ASN A 422 -18.72 -7.71 0.57
CA ASN A 422 -19.83 -7.08 -0.13
C ASN A 422 -19.44 -5.73 -0.74
N ASP A 423 -18.64 -4.95 -0.02
CA ASP A 423 -18.12 -3.67 -0.50
C ASP A 423 -17.25 -3.87 -1.75
N TYR A 424 -16.34 -4.86 -1.74
CA TYR A 424 -15.51 -5.16 -2.90
C TYR A 424 -16.36 -5.56 -4.12
N MET A 425 -17.34 -6.45 -3.93
CA MET A 425 -18.21 -6.90 -5.03
C MET A 425 -19.08 -5.77 -5.59
N SER A 426 -19.51 -4.84 -4.74
CA SER A 426 -20.22 -3.63 -5.16
C SER A 426 -19.33 -2.71 -6.01
N GLU A 427 -18.10 -2.43 -5.53
CA GLU A 427 -17.12 -1.62 -6.26
C GLU A 427 -16.75 -2.23 -7.61
N LEU A 428 -16.57 -3.56 -7.66
CA LEU A 428 -16.28 -4.28 -8.89
C LEU A 428 -17.42 -4.14 -9.91
N LYS A 429 -18.67 -4.38 -9.49
CA LYS A 429 -19.84 -4.22 -10.35
C LYS A 429 -19.97 -2.81 -10.90
N ASN A 430 -19.72 -1.83 -10.04
CA ASN A 430 -19.81 -0.42 -10.39
C ASN A 430 -18.72 -0.04 -11.40
N ARG A 431 -17.46 -0.48 -11.20
CA ARG A 431 -16.39 -0.34 -12.20
C ARG A 431 -16.79 -0.92 -13.55
N ASP A 432 -17.28 -2.15 -13.56
CA ASP A 432 -17.63 -2.84 -14.81
C ASP A 432 -18.77 -2.11 -15.55
N ASN A 433 -19.71 -1.52 -14.82
CA ASN A 433 -20.76 -0.66 -15.40
C ASN A 433 -20.18 0.58 -16.08
N TYR A 434 -19.19 1.26 -15.48
CA TYR A 434 -18.53 2.41 -16.11
C TYR A 434 -17.70 2.02 -17.33
N MET A 435 -17.00 0.88 -17.25
CA MET A 435 -16.13 0.42 -18.34
C MET A 435 -16.91 -0.08 -19.56
N LYS A 436 -18.17 -0.49 -19.40
CA LYS A 436 -19.00 -1.08 -20.48
C LYS A 436 -19.06 -0.21 -21.75
N ASP A 437 -19.11 1.10 -21.59
CA ASP A 437 -19.33 2.05 -22.68
C ASP A 437 -18.04 2.55 -23.36
N LEU A 438 -16.87 2.13 -22.86
CA LEU A 438 -15.58 2.44 -23.46
C LEU A 438 -15.28 1.55 -24.67
N ASP A 439 -14.41 2.01 -25.57
CA ASP A 439 -13.86 1.17 -26.64
C ASP A 439 -12.87 0.13 -26.09
N ASP A 440 -12.55 -0.87 -26.91
CA ASP A 440 -11.72 -2.00 -26.51
C ASP A 440 -10.29 -1.58 -26.12
N GLU A 441 -9.74 -0.56 -26.78
CA GLU A 441 -8.42 -0.01 -26.45
C GLU A 441 -8.43 0.62 -25.05
N ALA A 442 -9.44 1.43 -24.74
CA ALA A 442 -9.60 2.00 -23.41
C ALA A 442 -9.89 0.92 -22.35
N LYS A 443 -10.76 -0.06 -22.63
CA LYS A 443 -11.03 -1.19 -21.71
C LYS A 443 -9.74 -1.93 -21.38
N LEU A 444 -8.94 -2.28 -22.38
CA LEU A 444 -7.69 -2.99 -22.19
C LEU A 444 -6.68 -2.16 -21.38
N LYS A 445 -6.56 -0.87 -21.68
CA LYS A 445 -5.67 0.05 -20.96
C LYS A 445 -6.04 0.18 -19.47
N TYR A 446 -7.33 0.02 -19.14
CA TYR A 446 -7.88 0.43 -17.84
C TYR A 446 -8.50 -0.70 -17.01
N GLN A 447 -8.49 -1.94 -17.50
CA GLN A 447 -9.06 -3.12 -16.83
C GLN A 447 -8.50 -3.35 -15.42
N ASP A 448 -7.23 -2.97 -15.19
CA ASP A 448 -6.52 -3.19 -13.92
C ASP A 448 -6.59 -1.99 -12.97
N VAL A 449 -7.22 -0.90 -13.39
CA VAL A 449 -7.37 0.30 -12.54
C VAL A 449 -8.38 0.01 -11.43
N LYS A 450 -7.92 0.13 -10.19
CA LYS A 450 -8.73 -0.13 -8.98
C LYS A 450 -9.27 1.13 -8.32
N SER A 451 -10.43 0.98 -7.69
CA SER A 451 -10.96 2.01 -6.80
C SER A 451 -10.09 2.11 -5.54
N SER A 452 -10.17 3.23 -4.84
CA SER A 452 -9.52 3.40 -3.54
C SER A 452 -10.22 2.56 -2.48
N VAL A 453 -11.51 2.31 -2.60
CA VAL A 453 -12.18 1.35 -1.72
C VAL A 453 -11.64 -0.05 -2.01
N MET A 454 -11.50 -0.43 -3.29
CA MET A 454 -10.90 -1.71 -3.68
C MET A 454 -9.48 -1.84 -3.12
N LEU A 455 -8.57 -0.90 -3.38
CA LEU A 455 -7.18 -0.96 -2.90
C LEU A 455 -7.07 -0.98 -1.37
N SER A 456 -7.99 -0.34 -0.65
CA SER A 456 -8.03 -0.42 0.81
C SER A 456 -8.45 -1.82 1.27
N ILE A 457 -9.50 -2.36 0.64
CA ILE A 457 -10.01 -3.71 0.93
C ILE A 457 -8.95 -4.76 0.62
N GLU A 458 -8.26 -4.67 -0.52
CA GLU A 458 -7.21 -5.63 -0.89
C GLU A 458 -6.07 -5.64 0.15
N ARG A 459 -5.66 -4.46 0.62
CA ARG A 459 -4.66 -4.32 1.68
C ARG A 459 -5.13 -4.88 3.03
N GLU A 460 -6.35 -4.55 3.45
CA GLU A 460 -6.93 -5.09 4.68
C GLU A 460 -7.06 -6.62 4.61
N PHE A 461 -7.52 -7.14 3.47
CA PHE A 461 -7.61 -8.57 3.22
C PHE A 461 -6.25 -9.26 3.31
N THR A 462 -5.24 -8.76 2.59
CA THR A 462 -3.89 -9.35 2.60
C THR A 462 -3.26 -9.26 3.99
N SER A 463 -3.38 -8.13 4.68
CA SER A 463 -2.88 -7.98 6.05
C SER A 463 -3.60 -8.90 7.05
N ALA A 464 -4.88 -9.16 6.86
CA ALA A 464 -5.68 -10.01 7.75
C ALA A 464 -5.43 -11.49 7.54
N THR A 465 -5.24 -11.90 6.27
CA THR A 465 -5.26 -13.30 5.87
C THR A 465 -3.87 -13.86 5.55
N GLY A 466 -2.89 -12.99 5.28
CA GLY A 466 -1.59 -13.37 4.73
C GLY A 466 -1.67 -13.90 3.29
N LEU A 467 -2.81 -13.76 2.61
CA LEU A 467 -3.02 -14.19 1.23
C LEU A 467 -2.89 -13.01 0.27
N LYS A 468 -2.25 -13.26 -0.88
CA LYS A 468 -2.34 -12.34 -2.02
C LYS A 468 -3.80 -12.16 -2.42
N PHE A 469 -4.23 -10.91 -2.59
CA PHE A 469 -5.62 -10.65 -2.93
C PHE A 469 -5.96 -11.21 -4.32
N SER A 470 -7.04 -11.99 -4.38
CA SER A 470 -7.70 -12.41 -5.61
C SER A 470 -9.17 -12.68 -5.31
N LEU A 471 -10.04 -12.66 -6.32
CA LEU A 471 -11.45 -13.02 -6.13
C LEU A 471 -11.60 -14.46 -5.61
N GLU A 472 -10.73 -15.37 -6.05
CA GLU A 472 -10.68 -16.75 -5.58
C GLU A 472 -10.33 -16.83 -4.09
N ASN A 473 -9.28 -16.14 -3.65
CA ASN A 473 -8.89 -16.10 -2.23
C ASN A 473 -9.93 -15.39 -1.37
N LEU A 474 -10.54 -14.32 -1.88
CA LEU A 474 -11.64 -13.62 -1.22
C LEU A 474 -12.84 -14.57 -1.00
N GLN A 475 -13.23 -15.33 -2.03
CA GLN A 475 -14.29 -16.32 -1.93
C GLN A 475 -13.91 -17.47 -0.98
N LYS A 476 -12.69 -17.97 -1.05
CA LYS A 476 -12.18 -19.05 -0.18
C LYS A 476 -12.28 -18.69 1.30
N VAL A 477 -11.93 -17.46 1.67
CA VAL A 477 -12.05 -16.98 3.06
C VAL A 477 -13.51 -16.84 3.47
N LYS A 478 -14.39 -16.38 2.56
CA LYS A 478 -15.84 -16.33 2.80
C LYS A 478 -16.41 -17.72 3.10
N ASP A 479 -16.10 -18.69 2.26
CA ASP A 479 -16.62 -20.05 2.38
C ASP A 479 -16.09 -20.73 3.66
N SER A 480 -14.82 -20.48 4.02
CA SER A 480 -14.24 -20.97 5.27
C SER A 480 -14.97 -20.41 6.50
N PHE A 481 -15.29 -19.12 6.47
CA PHE A 481 -16.08 -18.46 7.51
C PHE A 481 -17.51 -19.01 7.62
N GLU A 482 -18.14 -19.36 6.50
CA GLU A 482 -19.47 -19.97 6.47
C GLU A 482 -19.45 -21.41 6.98
N GLN A 483 -18.34 -22.13 6.81
CA GLN A 483 -18.13 -23.48 7.30
C GLN A 483 -17.83 -23.52 8.82
N ASP A 484 -16.84 -22.74 9.28
CA ASP A 484 -16.45 -22.67 10.69
C ASP A 484 -15.88 -21.29 11.02
N ARG A 485 -16.70 -20.47 11.69
CA ARG A 485 -16.33 -19.10 12.10
C ARG A 485 -15.20 -19.08 13.11
N ALA A 486 -15.20 -20.00 14.07
CA ALA A 486 -14.23 -19.99 15.16
C ALA A 486 -12.86 -20.40 14.65
N ASN A 487 -12.80 -21.47 13.86
CA ASN A 487 -11.55 -21.92 13.25
C ASN A 487 -11.00 -20.88 12.26
N THR A 488 -11.85 -20.33 11.38
CA THR A 488 -11.41 -19.31 10.40
C THR A 488 -10.91 -18.05 11.07
N ALA A 489 -11.57 -17.56 12.13
CA ALA A 489 -11.09 -16.41 12.89
C ALA A 489 -9.71 -16.65 13.53
N ASN A 490 -9.40 -17.89 13.92
CA ASN A 490 -8.08 -18.28 14.43
C ASN A 490 -7.03 -18.45 13.33
N MET A 491 -7.41 -18.54 12.06
CA MET A 491 -6.49 -18.59 10.91
C MET A 491 -6.11 -17.19 10.38
N LEU A 492 -6.86 -16.15 10.76
CA LEU A 492 -6.52 -14.76 10.45
C LEU A 492 -5.50 -14.19 11.43
N LYS A 493 -4.78 -13.14 11.05
CA LYS A 493 -3.84 -12.39 11.91
C LYS A 493 -4.41 -12.10 13.30
N ASP A 494 -3.61 -12.22 14.34
CA ASP A 494 -4.07 -11.96 15.70
C ASP A 494 -4.20 -10.45 15.94
N THR A 495 -5.35 -10.03 16.51
CA THR A 495 -5.59 -8.63 16.89
C THR A 495 -5.80 -8.44 18.37
N ASP A 496 -5.90 -9.53 19.12
CA ASP A 496 -5.90 -9.55 20.57
C ASP A 496 -4.46 -9.54 21.13
N ILE A 497 -4.29 -9.12 22.38
CA ILE A 497 -2.98 -9.03 23.03
C ILE A 497 -2.65 -10.34 23.68
N LEU A 498 -1.41 -10.80 23.52
CA LEU A 498 -0.87 -11.81 24.41
C LEU A 498 -0.78 -11.24 25.84
N THR A 499 -1.35 -11.95 26.80
CA THR A 499 -1.33 -11.56 28.23
C THR A 499 -0.44 -12.47 29.07
N ALA A 500 -0.35 -13.76 28.72
CA ALA A 500 0.49 -14.71 29.44
C ALA A 500 0.90 -15.91 28.56
N ILE A 501 2.02 -16.53 28.92
CA ILE A 501 2.52 -17.77 28.31
C ILE A 501 2.69 -18.81 29.43
N ARG A 502 2.17 -20.02 29.26
CA ARG A 502 2.49 -21.16 30.14
C ARG A 502 3.47 -22.10 29.48
N ILE A 503 4.55 -22.45 30.17
CA ILE A 503 5.42 -23.56 29.78
C ILE A 503 4.83 -24.85 30.35
N ASN A 504 4.35 -25.73 29.46
CA ASN A 504 3.72 -26.99 29.86
C ASN A 504 4.79 -28.04 30.19
N LYS A 505 4.43 -29.00 31.07
CA LYS A 505 5.34 -30.10 31.49
C LYS A 505 5.88 -30.95 30.34
N ASN A 506 5.15 -31.02 29.22
CA ASN A 506 5.55 -31.74 28.02
C ASN A 506 6.43 -30.91 27.06
N GLY A 507 6.83 -29.70 27.44
CA GLY A 507 7.66 -28.80 26.64
C GLY A 507 6.90 -27.92 25.63
N THR A 508 5.57 -28.07 25.54
CA THR A 508 4.72 -27.17 24.71
C THR A 508 4.40 -25.87 25.44
N PHE A 509 3.76 -24.93 24.75
CA PHE A 509 3.35 -23.65 25.32
C PHE A 509 1.83 -23.47 25.23
N THR A 510 1.25 -22.83 26.23
CA THR A 510 -0.12 -22.30 26.16
C THR A 510 -0.06 -20.78 26.12
N LEU A 511 -0.62 -20.17 25.08
CA LEU A 511 -0.71 -18.72 24.89
C LEU A 511 -2.08 -18.25 25.33
N LYS A 512 -2.14 -17.20 26.16
CA LYS A 512 -3.39 -16.63 26.64
C LYS A 512 -3.54 -15.19 26.20
N PHE A 513 -4.68 -14.88 25.59
CA PHE A 513 -4.96 -13.55 25.04
C PHE A 513 -5.96 -12.77 25.89
N ASN A 514 -5.95 -11.43 25.78
CA ASN A 514 -6.88 -10.56 26.49
C ASN A 514 -8.36 -10.75 26.07
N SER A 515 -8.58 -11.35 24.90
CA SER A 515 -9.89 -11.81 24.42
C SER A 515 -10.46 -12.99 25.20
N GLY A 516 -9.65 -13.65 26.04
CA GLY A 516 -9.97 -14.91 26.71
C GLY A 516 -9.63 -16.16 25.89
N ARG A 517 -9.13 -16.00 24.66
CA ARG A 517 -8.65 -17.10 23.83
C ARG A 517 -7.39 -17.72 24.43
N GLU A 518 -7.32 -19.06 24.40
CA GLU A 518 -6.13 -19.83 24.75
C GLU A 518 -5.75 -20.75 23.60
N ILE A 519 -4.46 -20.79 23.25
CA ILE A 519 -3.93 -21.60 22.13
C ILE A 519 -2.76 -22.42 22.64
N ASN A 520 -2.74 -23.72 22.31
CA ASN A 520 -1.58 -24.56 22.56
C ASN A 520 -0.70 -24.59 21.32
N VAL A 521 0.60 -24.31 21.51
CA VAL A 521 1.59 -24.31 20.43
C VAL A 521 2.78 -25.19 20.82
N ASN A 522 3.37 -25.86 19.85
CA ASN A 522 4.49 -26.77 20.11
C ASN A 522 5.79 -26.01 20.38
N GLU A 523 5.99 -24.89 19.70
CA GLU A 523 7.23 -24.14 19.69
C GLU A 523 6.96 -22.64 19.60
N LEU A 524 7.90 -21.87 20.14
CA LEU A 524 7.98 -20.42 19.98
C LEU A 524 9.26 -20.06 19.23
N TYR A 525 9.20 -18.92 18.57
CA TYR A 525 10.29 -18.35 17.79
C TYR A 525 10.59 -16.95 18.34
N LYS A 526 11.84 -16.50 18.24
CA LYS A 526 12.25 -15.14 18.62
C LYS A 526 12.80 -14.38 17.41
N ASP A 527 12.61 -13.07 17.39
CA ASP A 527 13.28 -12.21 16.40
C ASP A 527 14.80 -12.24 16.65
N SER A 528 15.59 -12.47 15.61
CA SER A 528 17.06 -12.50 15.69
C SER A 528 17.70 -11.10 15.63
N GLY A 529 16.92 -10.06 15.32
CA GLY A 529 17.40 -8.70 15.06
C GLY A 529 18.14 -8.56 13.72
N LYS A 530 18.02 -9.55 12.84
CA LYS A 530 18.66 -9.63 11.51
C LYS A 530 17.70 -10.28 10.51
N ALA A 531 17.93 -10.07 9.22
CA ALA A 531 17.27 -10.82 8.15
C ALA A 531 18.26 -11.79 7.49
N PHE A 532 17.75 -12.96 7.10
CA PHE A 532 18.52 -14.03 6.47
C PHE A 532 18.22 -14.11 4.97
N ASP A 533 19.18 -14.66 4.20
CA ASP A 533 19.01 -14.93 2.75
C ASP A 533 18.19 -16.23 2.50
N ILE A 534 17.55 -16.76 3.54
CA ILE A 534 16.77 -18.00 3.56
C ILE A 534 15.54 -17.81 4.44
N GLU A 535 14.51 -18.61 4.20
CA GLU A 535 13.25 -18.57 4.95
C GLU A 535 13.02 -19.85 5.74
N LEU A 536 12.42 -19.76 6.92
CA LEU A 536 11.93 -20.93 7.66
C LEU A 536 10.86 -21.69 6.86
N ASN A 537 11.11 -22.97 6.55
CA ASN A 537 10.07 -23.82 5.96
C ASN A 537 9.18 -24.42 7.06
N LEU A 538 8.20 -23.63 7.50
CA LEU A 538 7.28 -24.04 8.56
C LEU A 538 6.40 -25.22 8.13
N ASN A 539 5.98 -25.27 6.86
CA ASN A 539 5.12 -26.33 6.35
C ASN A 539 5.75 -27.72 6.53
N ALA A 540 7.07 -27.84 6.30
CA ALA A 540 7.79 -29.09 6.51
C ALA A 540 7.66 -29.62 7.95
N LYS A 541 7.52 -28.74 8.96
CA LYS A 541 7.29 -29.17 10.35
C LYS A 541 5.92 -29.76 10.61
N PHE A 542 4.93 -29.52 9.76
CA PHE A 542 3.57 -30.04 9.94
C PHE A 542 3.22 -31.15 8.95
N MET A 543 3.98 -31.30 7.87
CA MET A 543 3.90 -32.45 6.97
C MET A 543 4.18 -33.78 7.68
N ASN A 544 3.53 -34.84 7.21
CA ASN A 544 3.88 -36.22 7.55
C ASN A 544 5.08 -36.71 6.70
N GLU A 545 5.65 -37.86 7.04
CA GLU A 545 6.85 -38.36 6.34
C GLU A 545 6.62 -38.63 4.86
N ILE A 546 5.42 -39.08 4.46
CA ILE A 546 5.10 -39.33 3.04
C ILE A 546 5.10 -38.00 2.29
N GLU A 547 4.42 -36.98 2.83
CA GLU A 547 4.37 -35.63 2.25
C GLU A 547 5.75 -35.00 2.14
N LEU A 548 6.59 -35.13 3.19
CA LEU A 548 7.96 -34.61 3.17
C LEU A 548 8.78 -35.18 2.01
N ASN A 549 8.65 -36.47 1.74
CA ASN A 549 9.45 -37.13 0.70
C ASN A 549 8.84 -37.02 -0.71
N GLN A 550 7.57 -36.65 -0.83
CA GLN A 550 6.88 -36.51 -2.12
C GLN A 550 6.76 -35.06 -2.60
N ASN A 551 6.53 -34.13 -1.68
CA ASN A 551 6.13 -32.76 -2.01
C ASN A 551 7.24 -31.73 -1.77
N LEU A 552 8.27 -32.07 -0.99
CA LEU A 552 9.36 -31.14 -0.70
C LEU A 552 10.31 -31.06 -1.90
N ASP A 553 10.48 -29.86 -2.45
CA ASP A 553 11.47 -29.62 -3.50
C ASP A 553 12.88 -29.54 -2.90
N LEU A 554 13.67 -30.59 -3.11
CA LEU A 554 15.04 -30.71 -2.61
C LEU A 554 16.02 -29.72 -3.27
N VAL A 555 15.66 -29.10 -4.41
CA VAL A 555 16.49 -28.11 -5.10
C VAL A 555 16.52 -26.80 -4.33
N VAL A 556 15.36 -26.36 -3.84
CA VAL A 556 15.20 -25.09 -3.12
C VAL A 556 15.18 -25.26 -1.60
N SER A 557 15.07 -26.49 -1.09
CA SER A 557 15.14 -26.78 0.34
C SER A 557 16.59 -26.80 0.83
N LEU A 558 16.82 -26.21 2.00
CA LEU A 558 18.13 -26.03 2.61
C LEU A 558 18.14 -26.55 4.05
N ALA A 559 19.33 -26.89 4.52
CA ALA A 559 19.60 -27.23 5.91
C ALA A 559 20.86 -26.54 6.42
N LYS A 560 20.85 -26.14 7.69
CA LYS A 560 22.06 -25.71 8.40
C LYS A 560 22.78 -26.96 8.93
N VAL A 561 23.99 -27.19 8.44
CA VAL A 561 24.84 -28.33 8.80
C VAL A 561 26.19 -27.84 9.31
N LYS A 562 26.74 -28.55 10.29
CA LYS A 562 28.09 -28.25 10.78
C LYS A 562 29.12 -28.81 9.82
N ASP A 563 30.05 -27.98 9.37
CA ASP A 563 31.20 -28.41 8.59
C ASP A 563 32.14 -29.24 9.47
N GLU A 564 32.53 -30.42 8.99
CA GLU A 564 33.36 -31.35 9.76
C GLU A 564 34.81 -30.88 9.88
N ILE A 565 35.28 -30.02 8.97
CA ILE A 565 36.66 -29.53 8.92
C ILE A 565 36.78 -28.23 9.71
N THR A 566 35.94 -27.24 9.42
CA THR A 566 36.03 -25.91 10.06
C THR A 566 35.26 -25.84 11.37
N GLY A 567 34.25 -26.71 11.55
CA GLY A 567 33.33 -26.66 12.67
C GLY A 567 32.25 -25.57 12.55
N ASP A 568 32.26 -24.79 11.47
CA ASP A 568 31.30 -23.72 11.24
C ASP A 568 29.96 -24.26 10.76
N ILE A 569 28.88 -23.56 11.09
CA ILE A 569 27.56 -23.89 10.55
C ILE A 569 27.44 -23.29 9.15
N GLN A 570 27.20 -24.15 8.16
CA GLN A 570 26.95 -23.77 6.77
C GLN A 570 25.52 -24.11 6.39
N THR A 571 24.88 -23.24 5.61
CA THR A 571 23.59 -23.54 4.99
C THR A 571 23.85 -24.22 3.65
N LYS A 572 23.35 -25.45 3.46
CA LYS A 572 23.53 -26.22 2.22
C LYS A 572 22.19 -26.70 1.66
N PRO A 573 22.01 -26.72 0.33
CA PRO A 573 20.86 -27.35 -0.31
C PRO A 573 20.79 -28.85 -0.02
N LEU A 574 19.57 -29.36 0.17
CA LEU A 574 19.37 -30.80 0.42
C LEU A 574 19.85 -31.66 -0.75
N LYS A 575 19.67 -31.18 -1.98
CA LYS A 575 20.20 -31.85 -3.17
C LYS A 575 21.73 -31.96 -3.19
N GLU A 576 22.45 -30.92 -2.75
CA GLU A 576 23.92 -30.95 -2.65
C GLU A 576 24.41 -31.87 -1.54
N LEU A 577 23.64 -31.98 -0.46
CA LEU A 577 23.88 -32.97 0.59
C LEU A 577 23.59 -34.40 0.15
N GLY A 578 23.02 -34.61 -1.04
CA GLY A 578 22.64 -35.93 -1.56
C GLY A 578 21.48 -36.56 -0.79
N VAL A 579 20.57 -35.76 -0.22
CA VAL A 579 19.42 -36.27 0.56
C VAL A 579 18.49 -37.06 -0.34
N GLU A 580 18.16 -38.28 0.09
CA GLU A 580 17.20 -39.18 -0.55
C GLU A 580 15.93 -39.37 0.29
N ILE A 581 16.07 -39.37 1.62
CA ILE A 581 14.96 -39.60 2.54
C ILE A 581 15.03 -38.61 3.70
N ILE A 582 13.89 -38.03 4.04
CA ILE A 582 13.68 -37.18 5.21
C ILE A 582 12.77 -37.91 6.19
N LYS A 583 13.24 -38.11 7.42
CA LYS A 583 12.45 -38.69 8.52
C LYS A 583 12.19 -37.65 9.59
N LYS A 584 11.02 -37.72 10.21
CA LYS A 584 10.60 -36.77 11.23
C LYS A 584 10.77 -37.39 12.61
N LEU A 585 11.44 -36.68 13.50
CA LEU A 585 11.64 -37.10 14.88
C LEU A 585 10.50 -36.59 15.78
N SER A 586 10.27 -37.29 16.88
CA SER A 586 9.21 -36.96 17.87
C SER A 586 9.41 -35.61 18.57
N ASN A 587 10.60 -35.03 18.46
CA ASN A 587 10.95 -33.70 18.98
C ASN A 587 10.94 -32.62 17.87
N ASN A 588 10.20 -32.84 16.78
CA ASN A 588 10.11 -31.95 15.60
C ASN A 588 11.42 -31.68 14.85
N LYS A 589 12.47 -32.47 15.12
CA LYS A 589 13.71 -32.47 14.33
C LYS A 589 13.57 -33.37 13.11
N PHE A 590 14.53 -33.29 12.19
CA PHE A 590 14.58 -34.12 10.99
C PHE A 590 15.87 -34.94 10.95
N ILE A 591 15.78 -36.15 10.40
CA ILE A 591 16.94 -36.92 9.94
C ILE A 591 16.94 -36.86 8.42
N LEU A 592 18.03 -36.34 7.86
CA LEU A 592 18.33 -36.41 6.44
C LEU A 592 19.18 -37.66 6.19
N GLN A 593 18.64 -38.61 5.43
CA GLN A 593 19.41 -39.75 4.93
C GLN A 593 19.92 -39.43 3.53
N THR A 594 21.22 -39.55 3.37
CA THR A 594 21.93 -39.17 2.14
C THR A 594 22.34 -40.41 1.35
N ASN A 595 22.59 -40.24 0.04
CA ASN A 595 22.95 -41.30 -0.89
C ASN A 595 24.28 -42.04 -0.55
N ASP A 596 25.14 -41.42 0.25
CA ASP A 596 26.36 -42.03 0.79
C ASP A 596 26.13 -42.75 2.15
N ASN A 597 24.86 -42.94 2.53
CA ASN A 597 24.38 -43.55 3.77
C ASN A 597 24.69 -42.75 5.05
N ARG A 598 25.13 -41.48 4.96
CA ARG A 598 25.21 -40.61 6.15
C ARG A 598 23.82 -40.18 6.61
N SER A 599 23.67 -40.04 7.91
CA SER A 599 22.46 -39.50 8.57
C SER A 599 22.80 -38.18 9.25
N ILE A 600 22.14 -37.10 8.83
CA ILE A 600 22.34 -35.76 9.37
C ILE A 600 21.10 -35.36 10.17
N ILE A 601 21.27 -35.05 11.46
CA ILE A 601 20.19 -34.54 12.29
C ILE A 601 20.17 -33.01 12.19
N ILE A 602 19.01 -32.46 11.87
CA ILE A 602 18.81 -31.02 11.75
C ILE A 602 17.57 -30.59 12.55
N ASP A 603 17.58 -29.36 13.04
CA ASP A 603 16.45 -28.81 13.81
C ASP A 603 15.36 -28.23 12.91
N GLN A 604 15.75 -27.70 11.75
CA GLN A 604 14.85 -26.97 10.86
C GLN A 604 15.26 -27.14 9.40
N LEU A 605 14.24 -27.14 8.54
CA LEU A 605 14.38 -26.97 7.10
C LEU A 605 14.10 -25.52 6.73
N TYR A 606 14.80 -25.06 5.71
CA TYR A 606 14.67 -23.72 5.16
C TYR A 606 14.36 -23.78 3.67
N THR A 607 13.84 -22.69 3.14
CA THR A 607 13.63 -22.48 1.71
C THR A 607 14.59 -21.40 1.22
N LYS A 608 15.20 -21.64 0.07
CA LYS A 608 16.02 -20.66 -0.66
C LYS A 608 15.11 -19.57 -1.21
N LEU A 609 15.42 -18.30 -0.91
CA LEU A 609 14.61 -17.15 -1.34
C LEU A 609 14.99 -16.64 -2.74
N ASN A 610 16.26 -16.76 -3.12
CA ASN A 610 16.77 -16.21 -4.37
C ASN A 610 17.85 -17.11 -4.94
N ASP A 611 17.90 -17.24 -6.27
CA ASP A 611 18.78 -18.18 -6.95
C ASP A 611 20.24 -17.75 -7.09
N LYS A 612 20.58 -16.52 -6.67
CA LYS A 612 21.90 -15.96 -6.87
C LYS A 612 22.95 -16.44 -5.85
N GLU A 613 24.04 -17.00 -6.38
CA GLU A 613 25.38 -16.73 -5.84
C GLU A 613 25.57 -15.20 -5.86
N LYS A 614 26.19 -14.61 -4.82
CA LYS A 614 26.44 -13.16 -4.68
C LYS A 614 27.40 -12.58 -5.75
N ASP A 615 27.26 -12.96 -7.01
CA ASP A 615 27.95 -12.40 -8.17
C ASP A 615 27.19 -11.19 -8.74
N GLN A 616 26.83 -10.24 -7.88
CA GLN A 616 26.63 -8.87 -8.34
C GLN A 616 28.00 -8.18 -8.39
N ASN A 617 28.60 -8.13 -9.58
CA ASN A 617 29.75 -7.29 -10.01
C ASN A 617 31.08 -7.95 -10.41
N SER A 618 31.19 -9.25 -10.62
CA SER A 618 32.47 -9.85 -11.08
C SER A 618 32.78 -9.66 -12.59
N ASN A 619 31.77 -9.37 -13.45
CA ASN A 619 31.95 -9.21 -14.90
C ASN A 619 31.76 -7.77 -15.44
N LYS A 620 32.24 -6.74 -14.74
CA LYS A 620 32.26 -5.35 -15.27
C LYS A 620 33.17 -5.16 -16.51
N ASN A 621 33.96 -6.17 -16.89
CA ASN A 621 35.04 -6.02 -17.88
C ASN A 621 34.74 -6.56 -19.30
N GLN A 622 33.50 -6.91 -19.64
CA GLN A 622 33.17 -7.43 -21.00
C GLN A 622 31.85 -6.92 -21.61
N ILE A 623 31.39 -5.73 -21.23
CA ILE A 623 30.19 -5.14 -21.84
C ILE A 623 30.62 -4.16 -22.93
N ASP A 624 30.13 -4.39 -24.16
CA ASP A 624 30.35 -3.48 -25.29
C ASP A 624 29.90 -2.07 -24.88
N ASP A 625 30.70 -1.05 -25.21
CA ASP A 625 30.36 0.36 -24.96
C ASP A 625 28.99 0.75 -25.55
N LYS A 626 28.52 0.05 -26.59
CA LYS A 626 27.17 0.23 -27.16
C LYS A 626 26.04 -0.24 -26.24
N GLU A 627 26.33 -1.15 -25.31
CA GLU A 627 25.35 -1.73 -24.38
C GLU A 627 25.43 -1.09 -22.99
N LYS A 628 26.36 -0.15 -22.78
CA LYS A 628 26.52 0.55 -21.49
C LYS A 628 25.45 1.59 -21.26
N PHE A 629 24.97 1.63 -20.03
CA PHE A 629 24.04 2.65 -19.54
C PHE A 629 24.81 3.81 -18.91
N TYR A 630 24.46 5.00 -19.35
CA TYR A 630 24.89 6.25 -18.78
C TYR A 630 23.71 6.89 -18.03
N PRO A 631 23.92 7.44 -16.82
CA PRO A 631 22.93 8.29 -16.16
C PRO A 631 22.61 9.49 -17.04
N LYS A 632 21.46 10.14 -16.78
CA LYS A 632 21.03 11.33 -17.53
C LYS A 632 22.20 12.31 -17.72
N PRO A 633 22.56 12.66 -18.97
CA PRO A 633 23.63 13.60 -19.22
C PRO A 633 23.31 14.90 -18.49
N LEU A 634 24.24 15.37 -17.66
CA LEU A 634 24.16 16.74 -17.17
C LEU A 634 24.10 17.63 -18.41
N LYS A 635 23.02 18.41 -18.57
CA LYS A 635 22.97 19.45 -19.61
C LYS A 635 24.15 20.37 -19.36
N ILE A 636 25.23 20.20 -20.10
CA ILE A 636 26.27 21.22 -20.22
C ILE A 636 25.58 22.33 -21.01
N TRP A 637 25.20 23.40 -20.32
CA TRP A 637 24.79 24.63 -20.99
C TRP A 637 26.01 25.09 -21.78
N ALA A 638 25.96 24.95 -23.11
CA ALA A 638 26.92 25.51 -24.03
C ALA A 638 26.60 26.98 -24.30
#